data_AF-A0A1V0DHQ2-F1
#
_entry.id   AF-A0A1V0DHQ2-F1
#
_cell.length_a   1.000
_cell.length_b   1.000
_cell.length_c   1.000
_cell.angle_alpha   90.00
_cell.angle_beta   90.00
_cell.angle_gamma   90.00
#
_symmetry.space_group_name_H-M   'P 1'
#
loop_
_entity.id
_entity.type
_entity.pdbx_description
1 polymer ?
#
loop_
_entity_poly.entity_id
_entity_poly.type
_entity_poly.pdbx_seq_one_letter_code
_entity_poly.pdbx_strand_id
1 'polypeptide(L)'
;MSVTIYDIAAKANVSIATVSRVFNNHARVSPRTRARVLAVAEELGYQPHASAQSLARKKTSLVAAIIPMMTNYFFVEVIRGLQDRLAESDLDLIVYSTLTLNEVDVQLERALQRGLASGVLLFATPMTPARVARLQRSSQPVVLVDSFHADFDCVSTNNREGGCRAVQHLIDRGCTRIGMIMAHPESLPAADRRIGFEQALRQAGLPLREEWIVVSEDMKQHGFTEEAGYQAMKTLLARRTRPDGVFVTSDLQALGALQALHEAGVAVPDEMALIGFDDIKISRYVGLSTLRQPMYEMGRVAVDKLLGRMEQPERPTSHTVFSPALVVRRSTAGEQAREGLPGVAPRSHLVEPLGMRLFWMIVLWAGVVGIAAGCAEALSQEPEPVVATVRGEAIGQEAFRRQYVAYLLSTGLQDSPAVRAHLLDILIADKLLAHDARAAGRLETDAFRLEAERLRRKLLLDAYARFVLFDTLQVRERDVAEAFVRANTQLTVRHLYARTREEAEALHARLLAGDSFEALALQVFADTTLARNGGLLGTVSFDELDPAFEEAAYALEPGEISRPVRTAYGYSIIRVDERFTRPLLTQSEYARKRDRLERFVRRREQQRARDEHARAVGERLAPAFEDAAMDRLLGQITGRAMLPDGEAFEAWLQAPLVTFGPPEARQTWTVDRFRREAQYTDPRQRAQVRTRADLEAFITGVLVRETLLDEARARGLDRHPEVQAAMQQALEDAIARQERQRLRAQAVVPPDSVRAHFEAHRAQYQMPPRRRVREILTATRDEAERLRARVEAGASFEALAREHTLRPGARRSGGDLGPVTRAQLGEVGARVFDAPEGAVLGPIALDAGFALLQVGEAEAPRPMTLDEARPEIEAGLRLIYGRLYLEAHLDSLRAASEEEIWINHALLTSMPLRPGRPASS
;
A
#
# COMPACT_ATOMS: atom_id res chain seq x y z
N MET A 1 -32.24 23.89 -6.00
CA MET A 1 -32.00 23.52 -4.60
C MET A 1 -32.33 22.04 -4.47
N SER A 2 -31.43 21.23 -3.93
CA SER A 2 -31.66 19.79 -3.78
C SER A 2 -32.61 19.51 -2.63
N VAL A 3 -33.54 18.59 -2.84
CA VAL A 3 -34.47 18.12 -1.79
C VAL A 3 -33.67 17.39 -0.71
N THR A 4 -34.02 17.61 0.55
CA THR A 4 -33.35 17.05 1.73
C THR A 4 -34.28 16.12 2.52
N ILE A 5 -33.74 15.38 3.49
CA ILE A 5 -34.55 14.56 4.41
C ILE A 5 -35.54 15.40 5.22
N TYR A 6 -35.25 16.69 5.44
CA TYR A 6 -36.12 17.63 6.15
C TYR A 6 -37.37 17.94 5.34
N ASP A 7 -37.22 18.10 4.02
CA ASP A 7 -38.33 18.37 3.10
C ASP A 7 -39.28 17.16 3.00
N ILE A 8 -38.72 15.95 3.00
CA ILE A 8 -39.53 14.72 3.07
C ILE A 8 -40.23 14.58 4.41
N ALA A 9 -39.55 14.87 5.53
CA ALA A 9 -40.15 14.76 6.86
C ALA A 9 -41.34 15.71 7.02
N ALA A 10 -41.17 16.96 6.57
CA ALA A 10 -42.21 17.97 6.55
C ALA A 10 -43.39 17.55 5.66
N LYS A 11 -43.13 17.08 4.42
CA LYS A 11 -44.19 16.73 3.47
C LYS A 11 -44.89 15.39 3.77
N ALA A 12 -44.18 14.41 4.31
CA ALA A 12 -44.74 13.12 4.72
C ALA A 12 -45.39 13.16 6.12
N ASN A 13 -45.32 14.32 6.81
CA ASN A 13 -45.80 14.57 8.16
C ASN A 13 -45.32 13.50 9.15
N VAL A 14 -44.00 13.33 9.23
CA VAL A 14 -43.31 12.41 10.14
C VAL A 14 -42.02 13.04 10.65
N SER A 15 -41.43 12.48 11.71
CA SER A 15 -40.12 12.97 12.16
C SER A 15 -39.01 12.64 11.16
N ILE A 16 -37.94 13.44 11.14
CA ILE A 16 -36.74 13.19 10.32
C ILE A 16 -36.16 11.80 10.61
N ALA A 17 -36.19 11.38 11.88
CA ALA A 17 -35.80 10.03 12.29
C ALA A 17 -36.67 8.94 11.63
N THR A 18 -37.97 9.18 11.44
CA THR A 18 -38.86 8.25 10.73
C THR A 18 -38.51 8.17 9.25
N VAL A 19 -38.19 9.30 8.61
CA VAL A 19 -37.71 9.33 7.22
C VAL A 19 -36.41 8.56 7.06
N SER A 20 -35.43 8.81 7.94
CA SER A 20 -34.16 8.09 7.98
C SER A 20 -34.36 6.58 8.15
N ARG A 21 -35.23 6.16 9.08
CA ARG A 21 -35.60 4.75 9.31
C ARG A 21 -36.27 4.10 8.09
N VAL A 22 -37.02 4.86 7.29
CA VAL A 22 -37.61 4.36 6.05
C VAL A 22 -36.52 4.05 5.02
N PHE A 23 -35.60 4.98 4.74
CA PHE A 23 -34.52 4.76 3.78
C PHE A 23 -33.50 3.70 4.22
N ASN A 24 -33.28 3.56 5.53
CA ASN A 24 -32.42 2.52 6.10
C ASN A 24 -33.16 1.18 6.34
N ASN A 25 -34.34 0.99 5.73
CA ASN A 25 -35.14 -0.24 5.77
C ASN A 25 -35.43 -0.81 7.19
N HIS A 26 -35.59 0.08 8.19
CA HIS A 26 -35.77 -0.31 9.59
C HIS A 26 -37.14 -0.98 9.87
N ALA A 27 -37.14 -2.13 10.56
CA ALA A 27 -38.32 -3.00 10.74
C ALA A 27 -39.49 -2.38 11.53
N ARG A 28 -39.24 -1.36 12.37
CA ARG A 28 -40.28 -0.70 13.20
C ARG A 28 -41.09 0.39 12.49
N VAL A 29 -40.88 0.62 11.20
CA VAL A 29 -41.74 1.55 10.44
C VAL A 29 -42.90 0.77 9.86
N SER A 30 -44.13 1.18 10.22
CA SER A 30 -45.33 0.53 9.67
C SER A 30 -45.29 0.54 8.13
N PRO A 31 -45.77 -0.51 7.45
CA PRO A 31 -45.80 -0.55 5.98
C PRO A 31 -46.50 0.67 5.38
N ARG A 32 -47.54 1.18 6.05
CA ARG A 32 -48.27 2.39 5.66
C ARG A 32 -47.42 3.66 5.75
N THR A 33 -46.66 3.84 6.82
CA THR A 33 -45.75 4.99 7.00
C THR A 33 -44.57 4.92 6.03
N ARG A 34 -44.05 3.70 5.78
CA ARG A 34 -42.99 3.44 4.82
C ARG A 34 -43.41 3.79 3.40
N ALA A 35 -44.57 3.32 2.96
CA ALA A 35 -45.13 3.64 1.66
C ALA A 35 -45.33 5.15 1.49
N ARG A 36 -45.83 5.86 2.53
CA ARG A 36 -46.03 7.31 2.49
C ARG A 36 -44.73 8.09 2.33
N VAL A 37 -43.69 7.74 3.09
CA VAL A 37 -42.39 8.42 3.01
C VAL A 37 -41.70 8.15 1.68
N LEU A 38 -41.75 6.93 1.15
CA LEU A 38 -41.17 6.59 -0.15
C LEU A 38 -41.90 7.30 -1.30
N ALA A 39 -43.23 7.37 -1.26
CA ALA A 39 -44.00 8.11 -2.26
C ALA A 39 -43.66 9.60 -2.25
N VAL A 40 -43.54 10.22 -1.07
CA VAL A 40 -43.13 11.64 -0.95
C VAL A 40 -41.69 11.86 -1.42
N ALA A 41 -40.79 10.91 -1.18
CA ALA A 41 -39.42 10.97 -1.65
C ALA A 41 -39.32 10.89 -3.17
N GLU A 42 -40.10 10.00 -3.79
CA GLU A 42 -40.21 9.83 -5.24
C GLU A 42 -40.82 11.07 -5.89
N GLU A 43 -41.91 11.60 -5.31
CA GLU A 43 -42.55 12.85 -5.76
C GLU A 43 -41.61 14.05 -5.73
N LEU A 44 -40.72 14.11 -4.72
CA LEU A 44 -39.75 15.19 -4.57
C LEU A 44 -38.40 14.92 -5.26
N GLY A 45 -38.19 13.75 -5.86
CA GLY A 45 -36.93 13.38 -6.50
C GLY A 45 -35.73 13.27 -5.54
N TYR A 46 -35.97 12.90 -4.28
CA TYR A 46 -34.92 12.78 -3.27
C TYR A 46 -34.10 11.49 -3.44
N GLN A 47 -32.77 11.59 -3.34
CA GLN A 47 -31.85 10.47 -3.24
C GLN A 47 -30.93 10.62 -2.00
N PRO A 48 -30.74 9.59 -1.17
CA PRO A 48 -29.82 9.66 -0.05
C PRO A 48 -28.36 9.78 -0.52
N HIS A 49 -27.64 10.81 -0.06
CA HIS A 49 -26.26 11.07 -0.44
C HIS A 49 -25.26 10.27 0.41
N ALA A 50 -24.56 9.31 -0.22
CA ALA A 50 -23.49 8.53 0.39
C ALA A 50 -22.30 9.39 0.92
N SER A 51 -22.04 10.54 0.30
CA SER A 51 -20.96 11.47 0.69
C SER A 51 -21.14 12.09 2.09
N ALA A 52 -22.39 12.29 2.53
CA ALA A 52 -22.68 12.87 3.84
C ALA A 52 -22.42 11.88 5.01
N GLN A 53 -22.41 10.57 4.73
CA GLN A 53 -22.07 9.54 5.72
C GLN A 53 -20.55 9.35 5.87
N SER A 54 -19.79 9.47 4.77
CA SER A 54 -18.32 9.32 4.78
C SER A 54 -17.60 10.50 5.42
N LEU A 55 -18.11 11.73 5.27
CA LEU A 55 -17.49 12.95 5.80
C LEU A 55 -17.48 12.99 7.35
N ALA A 56 -18.48 12.37 7.97
CA ALA A 56 -18.64 12.31 9.40
C ALA A 56 -17.76 11.23 10.08
N ARG A 57 -17.35 10.18 9.35
CA ARG A 57 -16.65 9.01 9.88
C ARG A 57 -15.12 9.11 9.91
N LYS A 58 -14.51 10.17 9.34
CA LYS A 58 -13.05 10.37 9.17
C LYS A 58 -12.26 9.20 8.51
N LYS A 59 -12.89 8.07 8.23
CA LYS A 59 -12.42 6.93 7.42
C LYS A 59 -13.50 6.62 6.39
N THR A 60 -13.09 6.45 5.14
CA THR A 60 -14.00 5.97 4.09
C THR A 60 -14.01 4.45 4.09
N SER A 61 -15.17 3.82 3.99
CA SER A 61 -15.25 2.39 3.72
C SER A 61 -14.92 2.06 2.26
N LEU A 62 -14.05 2.82 1.59
CA LEU A 62 -13.76 2.67 0.16
C LEU A 62 -12.30 2.30 -0.06
N VAL A 63 -12.07 1.33 -0.94
CA VAL A 63 -10.79 1.06 -1.58
C VAL A 63 -10.89 1.49 -3.03
N ALA A 64 -9.92 2.29 -3.50
CA ALA A 64 -9.86 2.71 -4.88
C ALA A 64 -9.00 1.74 -5.69
N ALA A 65 -9.56 1.16 -6.75
CA ALA A 65 -8.80 0.43 -7.76
C ALA A 65 -8.70 1.27 -9.03
N ILE A 66 -7.49 1.61 -9.44
CA ILE A 66 -7.21 2.35 -10.67
C ILE A 66 -6.77 1.32 -11.70
N ILE A 67 -7.62 1.10 -12.71
CA ILE A 67 -7.51 0.00 -13.66
C ILE A 67 -7.45 0.56 -15.07
N PRO A 68 -6.33 0.40 -15.78
CA PRO A 68 -6.29 0.73 -17.18
C PRO A 68 -7.09 -0.32 -17.96
N MET A 69 -7.88 0.14 -18.93
CA MET A 69 -8.47 -0.73 -19.96
C MET A 69 -9.37 -1.85 -19.38
N MET A 70 -10.34 -1.49 -18.53
CA MET A 70 -11.20 -2.45 -17.80
C MET A 70 -11.87 -3.52 -18.68
N THR A 71 -12.06 -3.25 -19.97
CA THR A 71 -12.60 -4.21 -20.94
C THR A 71 -11.71 -5.43 -21.22
N ASN A 72 -10.46 -5.45 -20.77
CA ASN A 72 -9.61 -6.62 -20.88
C ASN A 72 -10.02 -7.68 -19.84
N TYR A 73 -10.32 -8.90 -20.31
CA TYR A 73 -10.77 -10.02 -19.49
C TYR A 73 -9.81 -10.39 -18.35
N PHE A 74 -8.52 -10.10 -18.49
CA PHE A 74 -7.56 -10.27 -17.40
C PHE A 74 -7.98 -9.47 -16.17
N PHE A 75 -8.25 -8.16 -16.33
CA PHE A 75 -8.63 -7.30 -15.20
C PHE A 75 -9.97 -7.69 -14.61
N VAL A 76 -10.92 -8.16 -15.42
CA VAL A 76 -12.24 -8.62 -14.95
C VAL A 76 -12.10 -9.77 -13.94
N GLU A 77 -11.26 -10.77 -14.23
CA GLU A 77 -11.06 -11.90 -13.31
C GLU A 77 -10.29 -11.48 -12.05
N VAL A 78 -9.34 -10.55 -12.15
CA VAL A 78 -8.65 -9.99 -10.97
C VAL A 78 -9.61 -9.18 -10.10
N ILE A 79 -10.47 -8.36 -10.70
CA ILE A 79 -11.52 -7.60 -9.99
C ILE A 79 -12.47 -8.57 -9.28
N ARG A 80 -12.83 -9.70 -9.90
CA ARG A 80 -13.68 -10.71 -9.24
C ARG A 80 -13.04 -11.23 -7.95
N GLY A 81 -11.76 -11.58 -7.98
CA GLY A 81 -11.03 -12.02 -6.80
C GLY A 81 -10.92 -10.95 -5.72
N LEU A 82 -10.69 -9.71 -6.15
CA LEU A 82 -10.67 -8.53 -5.28
C LEU A 82 -12.04 -8.35 -4.61
N GLN A 83 -13.14 -8.36 -5.37
CA GLN A 83 -14.50 -8.20 -4.86
C GLN A 83 -14.88 -9.31 -3.88
N ASP A 84 -14.61 -10.56 -4.20
CA ASP A 84 -14.90 -11.69 -3.32
C ASP A 84 -14.13 -11.58 -2.00
N ARG A 85 -12.88 -11.08 -2.04
CA ARG A 85 -12.10 -10.87 -0.83
C ARG A 85 -12.55 -9.65 -0.03
N LEU A 86 -12.94 -8.55 -0.69
CA LEU A 86 -13.50 -7.37 -0.04
C LEU A 86 -14.87 -7.63 0.57
N ALA A 87 -15.68 -8.53 0.00
CA ALA A 87 -16.97 -8.94 0.57
C ALA A 87 -16.84 -9.64 1.94
N GLU A 88 -15.64 -10.10 2.29
CA GLU A 88 -15.29 -10.61 3.62
C GLU A 88 -14.87 -9.49 4.60
N SER A 89 -14.85 -8.23 4.15
CA SER A 89 -14.46 -7.00 4.87
C SER A 89 -15.57 -5.95 4.86
N ASP A 90 -15.38 -4.86 5.60
CA ASP A 90 -16.33 -3.73 5.65
C ASP A 90 -15.97 -2.62 4.64
N LEU A 91 -15.17 -2.95 3.61
CA LEU A 91 -14.70 -2.05 2.58
C LEU A 91 -15.39 -2.34 1.24
N ASP A 92 -15.95 -1.30 0.65
CA ASP A 92 -16.47 -1.24 -0.71
C ASP A 92 -15.36 -0.89 -1.72
N LEU A 93 -15.55 -1.30 -2.97
CA LEU A 93 -14.65 -1.01 -4.08
C LEU A 93 -15.16 0.15 -4.91
N ILE A 94 -14.33 1.17 -5.13
CA ILE A 94 -14.52 2.13 -6.23
C ILE A 94 -13.50 1.86 -7.33
N VAL A 95 -13.97 1.71 -8.57
CA VAL A 95 -13.10 1.46 -9.72
C VAL A 95 -12.99 2.72 -10.56
N TYR A 96 -11.76 3.19 -10.74
CA TYR A 96 -11.42 4.21 -11.71
C TYR A 96 -10.87 3.53 -12.97
N SER A 97 -11.69 3.48 -14.02
CA SER A 97 -11.21 3.02 -15.33
C SER A 97 -10.49 4.14 -16.05
N THR A 98 -9.34 3.82 -16.65
CA THR A 98 -8.68 4.71 -17.61
C THR A 98 -8.65 4.08 -18.99
N LEU A 99 -8.81 4.89 -20.03
CA LEU A 99 -8.72 4.43 -21.42
C LEU A 99 -7.26 4.37 -21.87
N THR A 100 -6.39 5.18 -21.25
CA THR A 100 -4.94 5.24 -21.52
C THR A 100 -4.15 5.34 -20.20
N LEU A 101 -2.84 5.03 -20.25
CA LEU A 101 -1.96 5.22 -19.10
C LEU A 101 -1.78 6.70 -18.70
N ASN A 102 -1.98 7.64 -19.62
CA ASN A 102 -1.85 9.08 -19.34
C ASN A 102 -2.96 9.61 -18.43
N GLU A 103 -4.12 8.96 -18.41
CA GLU A 103 -5.25 9.31 -17.53
C GLU A 103 -5.07 8.77 -16.10
N VAL A 104 -4.14 7.82 -15.89
CA VAL A 104 -3.91 7.19 -14.59
C VAL A 104 -3.50 8.21 -13.54
N ASP A 105 -2.69 9.20 -13.89
CA ASP A 105 -2.23 10.20 -12.93
C ASP A 105 -3.37 11.08 -12.40
N VAL A 106 -4.38 11.38 -13.24
CA VAL A 106 -5.56 12.16 -12.85
C VAL A 106 -6.44 11.35 -11.91
N GLN A 107 -6.68 10.07 -12.21
CA GLN A 107 -7.49 9.21 -11.33
C GLN A 107 -6.75 8.86 -10.03
N LEU A 108 -5.42 8.70 -10.11
CA LEU A 108 -4.58 8.51 -8.94
C LEU A 108 -4.64 9.74 -8.03
N GLU A 109 -4.53 10.95 -8.59
CA GLU A 109 -4.70 12.18 -7.80
C GLU A 109 -6.07 12.22 -7.10
N ARG A 110 -7.14 11.84 -7.79
CA ARG A 110 -8.48 11.74 -7.18
C ARG A 110 -8.53 10.70 -6.06
N ALA A 111 -8.03 9.50 -6.30
CA ALA A 111 -8.02 8.43 -5.29
C ALA A 111 -7.22 8.79 -4.04
N LEU A 112 -6.11 9.53 -4.22
CA LEU A 112 -5.23 9.98 -3.14
C LEU A 112 -5.75 11.23 -2.40
N GLN A 113 -6.86 11.84 -2.83
CA GLN A 113 -7.46 12.94 -2.08
C GLN A 113 -7.90 12.46 -0.70
N ARG A 114 -7.56 13.27 0.32
CA ARG A 114 -7.83 12.94 1.72
C ARG A 114 -9.33 12.68 1.93
N GLY A 115 -9.64 11.49 2.45
CA GLY A 115 -11.02 11.12 2.80
C GLY A 115 -11.88 10.62 1.64
N LEU A 116 -11.30 10.16 0.51
CA LEU A 116 -12.04 9.44 -0.54
C LEU A 116 -11.84 7.93 -0.53
N ALA A 117 -10.63 7.45 -0.27
CA ALA A 117 -10.33 6.03 -0.15
C ALA A 117 -9.38 5.77 1.04
N SER A 118 -9.53 4.60 1.66
CA SER A 118 -8.70 4.12 2.77
C SER A 118 -7.48 3.34 2.27
N GLY A 119 -7.44 2.99 0.99
CA GLY A 119 -6.31 2.35 0.34
C GLY A 119 -6.47 2.36 -1.18
N VAL A 120 -5.35 2.21 -1.88
CA VAL A 120 -5.29 2.27 -3.35
C VAL A 120 -4.67 0.99 -3.93
N LEU A 121 -5.35 0.42 -4.92
CA LEU A 121 -4.86 -0.64 -5.77
C LEU A 121 -4.55 -0.04 -7.14
N LEU A 122 -3.29 -0.11 -7.56
CA LEU A 122 -2.84 0.46 -8.83
C LEU A 122 -2.44 -0.66 -9.78
N PHE A 123 -3.17 -0.80 -10.89
CA PHE A 123 -3.03 -1.91 -11.82
C PHE A 123 -2.16 -1.54 -13.02
N ALA A 124 -1.28 -2.45 -13.45
CA ALA A 124 -0.56 -2.43 -14.73
C ALA A 124 0.00 -1.05 -15.11
N THR A 125 0.49 -0.29 -14.13
CA THR A 125 0.91 1.11 -14.28
C THR A 125 2.42 1.21 -14.07
N PRO A 126 3.17 1.75 -15.05
CA PRO A 126 4.60 2.02 -14.87
C PRO A 126 4.86 2.99 -13.71
N MET A 127 5.79 2.61 -12.83
CA MET A 127 6.15 3.39 -11.63
C MET A 127 7.26 4.40 -11.92
N THR A 128 6.90 5.53 -12.54
CA THR A 128 7.83 6.64 -12.78
C THR A 128 8.27 7.28 -11.45
N PRO A 129 9.46 7.92 -11.38
CA PRO A 129 9.93 8.60 -10.17
C PRO A 129 8.91 9.60 -9.60
N ALA A 130 8.19 10.32 -10.48
CA ALA A 130 7.15 11.26 -10.09
C ALA A 130 5.97 10.57 -9.39
N ARG A 131 5.51 9.42 -9.91
CA ARG A 131 4.45 8.62 -9.28
C ARG A 131 4.89 8.04 -7.95
N VAL A 132 6.11 7.49 -7.90
CA VAL A 132 6.69 6.97 -6.65
C VAL A 132 6.72 8.04 -5.58
N ALA A 133 7.29 9.22 -5.88
CA ALA A 133 7.35 10.33 -4.94
C ALA A 133 5.96 10.84 -4.54
N ARG A 134 4.96 10.75 -5.42
CA ARG A 134 3.57 11.12 -5.12
C ARG A 134 2.91 10.13 -4.16
N LEU A 135 3.00 8.82 -4.45
CA LEU A 135 2.47 7.77 -3.59
C LEU A 135 3.12 7.82 -2.19
N GLN A 136 4.46 7.98 -2.13
CA GLN A 136 5.20 8.08 -0.88
C GLN A 136 4.77 9.27 -0.01
N ARG A 137 4.34 10.39 -0.62
CA ARG A 137 3.83 11.57 0.09
C ARG A 137 2.39 11.42 0.59
N SER A 138 1.59 10.54 -0.02
CA SER A 138 0.15 10.44 0.27
C SER A 138 -0.19 9.80 1.62
N SER A 139 0.76 9.07 2.23
CA SER A 139 0.56 8.24 3.44
C SER A 139 -0.54 7.17 3.35
N GLN A 140 -1.23 7.04 2.22
CA GLN A 140 -2.23 5.99 2.01
C GLN A 140 -1.55 4.64 1.74
N PRO A 141 -2.14 3.52 2.23
CA PRO A 141 -1.76 2.17 1.83
C PRO A 141 -1.93 1.97 0.32
N VAL A 142 -0.87 1.50 -0.34
CA VAL A 142 -0.87 1.23 -1.79
C VAL A 142 -0.37 -0.17 -2.06
N VAL A 143 -1.06 -0.88 -2.96
CA VAL A 143 -0.61 -2.15 -3.52
C VAL A 143 -0.60 -2.06 -5.04
N LEU A 144 0.50 -2.50 -5.65
CA LEU A 144 0.66 -2.59 -7.10
C LEU A 144 0.19 -3.96 -7.59
N VAL A 145 -0.62 -3.99 -8.64
CA VAL A 145 -1.15 -5.23 -9.25
C VAL A 145 -0.67 -5.31 -10.69
N ASP A 146 -0.07 -6.44 -11.07
CA ASP A 146 0.61 -6.64 -12.36
C ASP A 146 1.63 -5.54 -12.69
N SER A 147 2.34 -5.07 -11.66
CA SER A 147 3.37 -4.04 -11.71
C SER A 147 4.33 -4.21 -10.53
N PHE A 148 5.51 -3.60 -10.61
CA PHE A 148 6.56 -3.79 -9.61
C PHE A 148 7.27 -2.50 -9.24
N HIS A 149 7.47 -2.29 -7.93
CA HIS A 149 8.39 -1.30 -7.38
C HIS A 149 8.79 -1.72 -5.96
N ALA A 150 10.07 -1.54 -5.60
CA ALA A 150 10.62 -2.09 -4.35
C ALA A 150 10.01 -1.53 -3.05
N ASP A 151 9.53 -0.28 -3.12
CA ASP A 151 8.97 0.45 -1.97
C ASP A 151 7.47 0.19 -1.73
N PHE A 152 6.81 -0.65 -2.55
CA PHE A 152 5.38 -0.91 -2.44
C PHE A 152 5.09 -2.40 -2.39
N ASP A 153 4.00 -2.78 -1.72
CA ASP A 153 3.50 -4.15 -1.81
C ASP A 153 3.07 -4.45 -3.25
N CYS A 154 3.46 -5.61 -3.79
CA CYS A 154 3.24 -5.95 -5.19
C CYS A 154 2.63 -7.34 -5.36
N VAL A 155 1.77 -7.51 -6.35
CA VAL A 155 1.27 -8.81 -6.82
C VAL A 155 1.42 -8.87 -8.34
N SER A 156 2.15 -9.84 -8.87
CA SER A 156 2.36 -9.98 -10.31
C SER A 156 2.56 -11.44 -10.71
N THR A 157 2.69 -11.70 -12.01
CA THR A 157 3.07 -13.01 -12.56
C THR A 157 4.49 -12.94 -13.13
N ASN A 158 5.21 -14.05 -13.11
CA ASN A 158 6.51 -14.21 -13.75
C ASN A 158 6.34 -14.32 -15.27
N ASN A 159 6.20 -13.15 -15.90
CA ASN A 159 5.99 -13.00 -17.34
C ASN A 159 7.16 -13.56 -18.18
N ARG A 160 8.40 -13.47 -17.67
CA ARG A 160 9.59 -14.03 -18.33
C ARG A 160 9.58 -15.55 -18.32
N GLU A 161 9.36 -16.16 -17.16
CA GLU A 161 9.22 -17.61 -17.05
C GLU A 161 8.10 -18.10 -17.98
N GLY A 162 6.96 -17.40 -17.99
CA GLY A 162 5.85 -17.74 -18.87
C GLY A 162 6.21 -17.68 -20.36
N GLY A 163 6.91 -16.63 -20.81
CA GLY A 163 7.38 -16.53 -22.19
C GLY A 163 8.35 -17.67 -22.56
N CYS A 164 9.29 -17.98 -21.66
CA CYS A 164 10.23 -19.08 -21.84
C CYS A 164 9.52 -20.43 -21.96
N ARG A 165 8.58 -20.71 -21.03
CA ARG A 165 7.80 -21.97 -21.02
C ARG A 165 6.88 -22.09 -22.23
N ALA A 166 6.33 -20.99 -22.74
CA ALA A 166 5.51 -21.00 -23.95
C ALA A 166 6.32 -21.44 -25.18
N VAL A 167 7.53 -20.89 -25.34
CA VAL A 167 8.42 -21.23 -26.45
C VAL A 167 9.01 -22.62 -26.28
N GLN A 168 9.41 -23.00 -25.07
CA GLN A 168 9.88 -24.36 -24.78
C GLN A 168 8.82 -25.39 -25.18
N HIS A 169 7.55 -25.14 -24.86
CA HIS A 169 6.45 -26.01 -25.30
C HIS A 169 6.37 -26.12 -26.82
N LEU A 170 6.52 -25.04 -27.59
CA LEU A 170 6.54 -25.11 -29.05
C LEU A 170 7.72 -25.95 -29.56
N ILE A 171 8.90 -25.79 -28.96
CA ILE A 171 10.11 -26.57 -29.29
C ILE A 171 9.89 -28.06 -29.01
N ASP A 172 9.32 -28.39 -27.84
CA ASP A 172 9.02 -29.77 -27.44
C ASP A 172 7.98 -30.43 -28.36
N ARG A 173 7.15 -29.62 -29.04
CA ARG A 173 6.20 -30.07 -30.07
C ARG A 173 6.81 -30.18 -31.46
N GLY A 174 8.10 -29.86 -31.61
CA GLY A 174 8.85 -30.00 -32.86
C GLY A 174 8.89 -28.74 -33.72
N CYS A 175 8.40 -27.59 -33.23
CA CYS A 175 8.53 -26.33 -33.96
C CYS A 175 10.00 -25.89 -34.01
N THR A 176 10.48 -25.50 -35.19
CA THR A 176 11.87 -25.06 -35.41
C THR A 176 11.97 -23.63 -35.91
N ARG A 177 10.86 -23.07 -36.40
CA ARG A 177 10.73 -21.69 -36.90
C ARG A 177 9.69 -20.98 -36.06
N ILE A 178 10.12 -20.41 -34.95
CA ILE A 178 9.20 -19.87 -33.95
C ILE A 178 9.12 -18.34 -34.08
N GLY A 179 7.90 -17.82 -34.26
CA GLY A 179 7.59 -16.41 -34.32
C GLY A 179 6.89 -15.90 -33.06
N MET A 180 6.76 -14.58 -32.95
CA MET A 180 6.10 -13.90 -31.84
C MET A 180 5.12 -12.85 -32.35
N ILE A 181 3.91 -12.83 -31.79
CA ILE A 181 3.00 -11.69 -31.88
C ILE A 181 2.95 -11.05 -30.51
N MET A 182 3.29 -9.76 -30.43
CA MET A 182 3.33 -9.08 -29.14
C MET A 182 2.54 -7.78 -29.10
N ALA A 183 1.95 -7.53 -27.95
CA ALA A 183 1.44 -6.21 -27.58
C ALA A 183 2.57 -5.17 -27.51
N HIS A 184 2.20 -3.91 -27.34
CA HIS A 184 3.13 -2.80 -27.36
C HIS A 184 4.22 -2.93 -26.27
N PRO A 185 5.51 -2.64 -26.54
CA PRO A 185 6.62 -2.92 -25.62
C PRO A 185 6.61 -2.10 -24.32
N GLU A 186 5.87 -0.99 -24.26
CA GLU A 186 5.65 -0.23 -23.01
C GLU A 186 4.84 -1.01 -21.97
N SER A 187 4.13 -2.06 -22.39
CA SER A 187 3.58 -3.03 -21.46
C SER A 187 4.72 -3.85 -20.86
N LEU A 188 5.01 -3.61 -19.57
CA LEU A 188 6.01 -4.39 -18.81
C LEU A 188 5.79 -5.91 -18.94
N PRO A 189 4.55 -6.45 -18.83
CA PRO A 189 4.29 -7.86 -19.12
C PRO A 189 4.71 -8.31 -20.52
N ALA A 190 4.40 -7.55 -21.57
CA ALA A 190 4.75 -7.90 -22.95
C ALA A 190 6.27 -7.91 -23.17
N ALA A 191 6.97 -6.92 -22.61
CA ALA A 191 8.43 -6.85 -22.64
C ALA A 191 9.07 -8.04 -21.89
N ASP A 192 8.60 -8.37 -20.69
CA ASP A 192 9.11 -9.50 -19.92
C ASP A 192 8.86 -10.84 -20.64
N ARG A 193 7.70 -11.02 -21.28
CA ARG A 193 7.37 -12.20 -22.10
C ARG A 193 8.31 -12.33 -23.31
N ARG A 194 8.67 -11.22 -23.97
CA ARG A 194 9.65 -11.21 -25.08
C ARG A 194 11.02 -11.68 -24.62
N ILE A 195 11.49 -11.25 -23.45
CA ILE A 195 12.78 -11.70 -22.92
C ILE A 195 12.77 -13.22 -22.68
N GLY A 196 11.67 -13.76 -22.15
CA GLY A 196 11.50 -15.19 -21.99
C GLY A 196 11.52 -15.96 -23.32
N PHE A 197 10.86 -15.40 -24.34
CA PHE A 197 10.86 -15.94 -25.70
C PHE A 197 12.28 -16.02 -26.30
N GLU A 198 13.03 -14.93 -26.24
CA GLU A 198 14.40 -14.86 -26.76
C GLU A 198 15.35 -15.80 -26.01
N GLN A 199 15.16 -15.92 -24.70
CA GLN A 199 15.94 -16.82 -23.85
C GLN A 199 15.75 -18.29 -24.25
N ALA A 200 14.50 -18.74 -24.44
CA ALA A 200 14.21 -20.13 -24.81
C ALA A 200 14.79 -20.50 -26.19
N LEU A 201 14.69 -19.62 -27.18
CA LEU A 201 15.31 -19.83 -28.50
C LEU A 201 16.83 -19.97 -28.39
N ARG A 202 17.46 -19.09 -27.62
CA ARG A 202 18.91 -19.13 -27.38
C ARG A 202 19.35 -20.43 -26.71
N GLN A 203 18.61 -20.88 -25.69
CA GLN A 203 18.89 -22.13 -24.97
C GLN A 203 18.76 -23.37 -25.86
N ALA A 204 17.81 -23.36 -26.80
CA ALA A 204 17.62 -24.44 -27.77
C ALA A 204 18.50 -24.32 -29.02
N GLY A 205 19.34 -23.29 -29.14
CA GLY A 205 20.17 -23.05 -30.32
C GLY A 205 19.38 -22.71 -31.59
N LEU A 206 18.14 -22.22 -31.45
CA LEU A 206 17.28 -21.83 -32.57
C LEU A 206 17.50 -20.35 -32.95
N PRO A 207 17.40 -20.00 -34.25
CA PRO A 207 17.64 -18.65 -34.72
C PRO A 207 16.53 -17.69 -34.29
N LEU A 208 16.91 -16.59 -33.63
CA LEU A 208 16.04 -15.43 -33.43
C LEU A 208 15.94 -14.63 -34.74
N ARG A 209 14.73 -14.52 -35.30
CA ARG A 209 14.48 -13.77 -36.54
C ARG A 209 13.53 -12.62 -36.29
N GLU A 210 14.04 -11.39 -36.38
CA GLU A 210 13.24 -10.19 -36.11
C GLU A 210 12.06 -10.07 -37.08
N GLU A 211 12.18 -10.59 -38.31
CA GLU A 211 11.07 -10.59 -39.27
C GLU A 211 9.87 -11.47 -38.88
N TRP A 212 10.04 -12.34 -37.88
CA TRP A 212 8.99 -13.19 -37.29
C TRP A 212 8.48 -12.65 -35.95
N ILE A 213 8.95 -11.49 -35.51
CA ILE A 213 8.43 -10.78 -34.34
C ILE A 213 7.58 -9.63 -34.87
N VAL A 214 6.27 -9.71 -34.64
CA VAL A 214 5.34 -8.63 -35.01
C VAL A 214 4.84 -7.94 -33.76
N VAL A 215 5.24 -6.69 -33.60
CA VAL A 215 4.83 -5.80 -32.52
C VAL A 215 3.58 -5.04 -32.96
N SER A 216 2.55 -5.03 -32.12
CA SER A 216 1.38 -4.18 -32.34
C SER A 216 1.74 -2.70 -32.17
N GLU A 217 1.47 -1.90 -33.20
CA GLU A 217 1.52 -0.43 -33.13
C GLU A 217 0.20 0.18 -32.60
N ASP A 218 -0.84 -0.65 -32.42
CA ASP A 218 -2.12 -0.20 -31.86
C ASP A 218 -1.94 0.23 -30.40
N MET A 219 -2.16 1.53 -30.14
CA MET A 219 -2.15 2.09 -28.79
C MET A 219 -3.44 1.81 -28.02
N LYS A 220 -4.52 1.38 -28.71
CA LYS A 220 -5.73 0.91 -28.04
C LYS A 220 -5.39 -0.34 -27.25
N GLN A 221 -5.69 -0.26 -25.96
CA GLN A 221 -5.32 -1.27 -24.98
C GLN A 221 -3.84 -1.71 -25.04
N HIS A 222 -2.91 -0.83 -25.43
CA HIS A 222 -1.50 -1.18 -25.69
C HIS A 222 -1.31 -2.38 -26.63
N GLY A 223 -2.24 -2.62 -27.57
CA GLY A 223 -2.14 -3.69 -28.54
C GLY A 223 -2.65 -5.05 -28.05
N PHE A 224 -3.20 -5.14 -26.84
CA PHE A 224 -3.88 -6.34 -26.32
C PHE A 224 -5.29 -6.51 -26.91
N THR A 225 -5.42 -6.42 -28.23
CA THR A 225 -6.71 -6.49 -28.94
C THR A 225 -6.73 -7.65 -29.93
N GLU A 226 -7.95 -8.15 -30.20
CA GLU A 226 -8.18 -9.17 -31.24
C GLU A 226 -7.74 -8.65 -32.62
N GLU A 227 -8.08 -7.40 -32.96
CA GLU A 227 -7.70 -6.76 -34.23
C GLU A 227 -6.18 -6.71 -34.40
N ALA A 228 -5.43 -6.31 -33.36
CA ALA A 228 -3.98 -6.29 -33.41
C ALA A 228 -3.40 -7.69 -33.69
N GLY A 229 -3.94 -8.72 -33.04
CA GLY A 229 -3.53 -10.10 -33.27
C GLY A 229 -3.85 -10.59 -34.69
N TYR A 230 -5.01 -10.23 -35.23
CA TYR A 230 -5.42 -10.54 -36.60
C TYR A 230 -4.48 -9.93 -37.64
N GLN A 231 -4.21 -8.63 -37.55
CA GLN A 231 -3.30 -7.94 -38.48
C GLN A 231 -1.85 -8.43 -38.35
N ALA A 232 -1.40 -8.71 -37.13
CA ALA A 232 -0.06 -9.24 -36.89
C ALA A 232 0.12 -10.64 -37.53
N MET A 233 -0.89 -11.51 -37.39
CA MET A 233 -0.85 -12.83 -38.03
C MET A 233 -0.88 -12.74 -39.56
N LYS A 234 -1.68 -11.84 -40.15
CA LYS A 234 -1.65 -11.60 -41.60
C LYS A 234 -0.26 -11.16 -42.09
N THR A 235 0.43 -10.35 -41.30
CA THR A 235 1.80 -9.92 -41.60
C THR A 235 2.77 -11.11 -41.60
N LEU A 236 2.65 -12.04 -40.65
CA LEU A 236 3.43 -13.28 -40.64
C LEU A 236 3.10 -14.20 -41.82
N LEU A 237 1.81 -14.32 -42.18
CA LEU A 237 1.35 -15.14 -43.30
C LEU A 237 1.81 -14.62 -44.67
N ALA A 238 2.04 -13.31 -44.79
CA ALA A 238 2.59 -12.68 -45.99
C ALA A 238 4.10 -12.96 -46.20
N ARG A 239 4.80 -13.53 -45.21
CA ARG A 239 6.23 -13.85 -45.33
C ARG A 239 6.44 -15.06 -46.24
N ARG A 240 7.52 -15.01 -47.03
CA ARG A 240 7.96 -16.15 -47.88
C ARG A 240 8.28 -17.40 -47.05
N THR A 241 9.03 -17.22 -45.97
CA THR A 241 9.32 -18.28 -45.00
C THR A 241 8.54 -17.98 -43.74
N ARG A 242 7.55 -18.84 -43.44
CA ARG A 242 6.64 -18.67 -42.31
C ARG A 242 7.14 -19.42 -41.07
N PRO A 243 6.81 -18.93 -39.87
CA PRO A 243 6.97 -19.72 -38.66
C PRO A 243 6.08 -20.98 -38.69
N ASP A 244 6.54 -22.06 -38.06
CA ASP A 244 5.78 -23.29 -37.79
C ASP A 244 5.19 -23.31 -36.36
N GLY A 245 5.62 -22.38 -35.50
CA GLY A 245 5.05 -22.12 -34.19
C GLY A 245 5.02 -20.63 -33.89
N VAL A 246 3.95 -20.13 -33.28
CA VAL A 246 3.82 -18.72 -32.90
C VAL A 246 3.41 -18.60 -31.43
N PHE A 247 4.22 -17.86 -30.67
CA PHE A 247 3.86 -17.41 -29.33
C PHE A 247 3.16 -16.05 -29.43
N VAL A 248 1.97 -15.94 -28.86
CA VAL A 248 1.19 -14.71 -28.82
C VAL A 248 1.12 -14.21 -27.38
N THR A 249 1.46 -12.94 -27.15
CA THR A 249 1.59 -12.42 -25.78
C THR A 249 0.29 -12.31 -25.02
N SER A 250 -0.88 -12.50 -25.62
CA SER A 250 -2.15 -12.58 -24.91
C SER A 250 -3.14 -13.43 -25.70
N ASP A 251 -4.04 -14.09 -24.98
CA ASP A 251 -5.11 -14.87 -25.54
C ASP A 251 -6.05 -14.02 -26.42
N LEU A 252 -6.30 -12.74 -26.10
CA LEU A 252 -7.12 -11.85 -26.94
C LEU A 252 -6.50 -11.68 -28.33
N GLN A 253 -5.19 -11.40 -28.39
CA GLN A 253 -4.47 -11.32 -29.66
C GLN A 253 -4.46 -12.69 -30.37
N ALA A 254 -4.35 -13.78 -29.62
CA ALA A 254 -4.34 -15.12 -30.17
C ALA A 254 -5.70 -15.48 -30.81
N LEU A 255 -6.82 -14.97 -30.33
CA LEU A 255 -8.13 -15.14 -30.99
C LEU A 255 -8.15 -14.50 -32.38
N GLY A 256 -7.67 -13.27 -32.50
CA GLY A 256 -7.53 -12.61 -33.80
C GLY A 256 -6.57 -13.35 -34.73
N ALA A 257 -5.46 -13.85 -34.19
CA ALA A 257 -4.51 -14.67 -34.93
C ALA A 257 -5.15 -15.99 -35.43
N LEU A 258 -5.96 -16.67 -34.60
CA LEU A 258 -6.72 -17.86 -35.01
C LEU A 258 -7.70 -17.55 -36.13
N GLN A 259 -8.36 -16.39 -36.10
CA GLN A 259 -9.24 -15.95 -37.18
C GLN A 259 -8.47 -15.76 -38.49
N ALA A 260 -7.32 -15.07 -38.46
CA ALA A 260 -6.49 -14.87 -39.65
C ALA A 260 -5.97 -16.20 -40.24
N LEU A 261 -5.57 -17.14 -39.38
CA LEU A 261 -5.16 -18.49 -39.80
C LEU A 261 -6.31 -19.26 -40.46
N HIS A 262 -7.51 -19.17 -39.87
CA HIS A 262 -8.71 -19.80 -40.42
C HIS A 262 -9.07 -19.24 -41.80
N GLU A 263 -9.09 -17.92 -41.96
CA GLU A 263 -9.37 -17.25 -43.24
C GLU A 263 -8.33 -17.56 -44.31
N ALA A 264 -7.06 -17.75 -43.92
CA ALA A 264 -5.98 -18.14 -44.82
C ALA A 264 -5.94 -19.64 -45.13
N GLY A 265 -6.81 -20.44 -44.51
CA GLY A 265 -6.86 -21.89 -44.69
C GLY A 265 -5.64 -22.63 -44.14
N VAL A 266 -4.92 -22.06 -43.15
CA VAL A 266 -3.75 -22.67 -42.53
C VAL A 266 -4.18 -23.57 -41.37
N ALA A 267 -3.77 -24.84 -41.40
CA ALA A 267 -4.13 -25.81 -40.37
C ALA A 267 -3.39 -25.56 -39.05
N VAL A 268 -4.14 -25.54 -37.94
CA VAL A 268 -3.62 -25.41 -36.57
C VAL A 268 -3.93 -26.71 -35.80
N PRO A 269 -2.95 -27.42 -35.22
CA PRO A 269 -1.54 -27.03 -35.09
C PRO A 269 -0.62 -27.50 -36.24
N ASP A 270 -1.14 -28.27 -37.20
CA ASP A 270 -0.30 -29.10 -38.10
C ASP A 270 0.62 -28.30 -39.03
N GLU A 271 0.17 -27.14 -39.53
CA GLU A 271 1.01 -26.23 -40.32
C GLU A 271 1.59 -25.10 -39.49
N MET A 272 0.84 -24.61 -38.49
CA MET A 272 1.29 -23.59 -37.57
C MET A 272 0.69 -23.80 -36.17
N ALA A 273 1.53 -24.15 -35.21
CA ALA A 273 1.13 -24.24 -33.82
C ALA A 273 0.99 -22.84 -33.20
N LEU A 274 -0.02 -22.63 -32.37
CA LEU A 274 -0.28 -21.33 -31.74
C LEU A 274 -0.45 -21.47 -30.23
N ILE A 275 0.29 -20.69 -29.46
CA ILE A 275 0.17 -20.63 -28.00
C ILE A 275 -0.03 -19.18 -27.53
N GLY A 276 -1.04 -18.97 -26.69
CA GLY A 276 -1.36 -17.68 -26.10
C GLY A 276 -0.80 -17.51 -24.67
N PHE A 277 -1.33 -16.50 -23.97
CA PHE A 277 -1.04 -16.20 -22.57
C PHE A 277 -2.31 -15.66 -21.92
N ASP A 278 -2.54 -15.95 -20.63
CA ASP A 278 -3.62 -15.49 -19.72
C ASP A 278 -4.55 -16.63 -19.25
N ASP A 279 -4.92 -17.57 -20.11
CA ASP A 279 -6.04 -18.54 -19.92
C ASP A 279 -7.39 -17.89 -19.65
N ILE A 280 -7.72 -16.88 -20.46
CA ILE A 280 -9.05 -16.27 -20.40
C ILE A 280 -10.13 -17.30 -20.74
N LYS A 281 -11.35 -17.07 -20.25
CA LYS A 281 -12.45 -18.04 -20.33
C LYS A 281 -12.73 -18.51 -21.77
N ILE A 282 -12.62 -17.61 -22.75
CA ILE A 282 -12.88 -17.90 -24.17
C ILE A 282 -11.85 -18.85 -24.79
N SER A 283 -10.59 -18.83 -24.33
CA SER A 283 -9.49 -19.71 -24.77
C SER A 283 -9.84 -21.18 -24.68
N ARG A 284 -10.67 -21.56 -23.69
CA ARG A 284 -11.17 -22.92 -23.49
C ARG A 284 -12.08 -23.37 -24.63
N TYR A 285 -13.00 -22.52 -25.06
CA TYR A 285 -13.98 -22.84 -26.10
C TYR A 285 -13.35 -22.89 -27.48
N VAL A 286 -12.34 -22.06 -27.73
CA VAL A 286 -11.56 -22.08 -28.97
C VAL A 286 -10.38 -23.06 -28.93
N GLY A 287 -10.22 -23.82 -27.85
CA GLY A 287 -9.15 -24.80 -27.69
C GLY A 287 -7.73 -24.22 -27.80
N LEU A 288 -7.53 -22.96 -27.43
CA LEU A 288 -6.23 -22.29 -27.47
C LEU A 288 -5.36 -22.79 -26.30
N SER A 289 -4.20 -23.37 -26.62
CA SER A 289 -3.12 -23.61 -25.67
C SER A 289 -2.56 -22.28 -25.16
N THR A 290 -2.27 -22.17 -23.87
CA THR A 290 -1.95 -20.88 -23.25
C THR A 290 -1.21 -21.03 -21.92
N LEU A 291 -0.69 -19.93 -21.38
CA LEU A 291 -0.09 -19.83 -20.06
C LEU A 291 -1.10 -19.22 -19.09
N ARG A 292 -1.67 -20.04 -18.19
CA ARG A 292 -2.62 -19.61 -17.17
C ARG A 292 -1.96 -18.75 -16.12
N GLN A 293 -2.48 -17.54 -15.97
CA GLN A 293 -2.22 -16.70 -14.81
C GLN A 293 -3.27 -16.96 -13.72
N PRO A 294 -2.92 -16.95 -12.43
CA PRO A 294 -3.88 -17.10 -11.34
C PRO A 294 -4.63 -15.77 -11.06
N MET A 295 -5.29 -15.22 -12.08
CA MET A 295 -5.90 -13.87 -12.08
C MET A 295 -6.82 -13.63 -10.86
N TYR A 296 -7.69 -14.59 -10.57
CA TYR A 296 -8.58 -14.52 -9.41
C TYR A 296 -7.81 -14.44 -8.08
N GLU A 297 -6.79 -15.28 -7.89
CA GLU A 297 -5.98 -15.26 -6.67
C GLU A 297 -5.13 -13.99 -6.57
N MET A 298 -4.64 -13.45 -7.69
CA MET A 298 -3.95 -12.16 -7.70
C MET A 298 -4.82 -11.06 -7.08
N GLY A 299 -6.12 -11.05 -7.41
CA GLY A 299 -7.09 -10.13 -6.84
C GLY A 299 -7.25 -10.28 -5.33
N ARG A 300 -7.41 -11.53 -4.86
CA ARG A 300 -7.54 -11.83 -3.42
C ARG A 300 -6.30 -11.38 -2.65
N VAL A 301 -5.12 -11.76 -3.14
CA VAL A 301 -3.83 -11.47 -2.49
C VAL A 301 -3.52 -9.98 -2.50
N ALA A 302 -3.92 -9.25 -3.54
CA ALA A 302 -3.77 -7.80 -3.58
C ALA A 302 -4.58 -7.12 -2.46
N VAL A 303 -5.81 -7.60 -2.21
CA VAL A 303 -6.62 -7.12 -1.08
C VAL A 303 -6.00 -7.52 0.26
N ASP A 304 -5.52 -8.77 0.42
CA ASP A 304 -4.86 -9.20 1.66
C ASP A 304 -3.62 -8.35 1.98
N LYS A 305 -2.82 -8.00 0.97
CA LYS A 305 -1.69 -7.09 1.15
C LYS A 305 -2.14 -5.70 1.54
N LEU A 306 -3.20 -5.18 0.90
CA LEU A 306 -3.70 -3.84 1.18
C LEU A 306 -4.22 -3.76 2.62
N LEU A 307 -5.03 -4.74 3.02
CA LEU A 307 -5.53 -4.87 4.39
C LEU A 307 -4.37 -5.01 5.38
N GLY A 308 -3.39 -5.87 5.10
CA GLY A 308 -2.21 -6.01 5.95
C GLY A 308 -1.39 -4.72 6.10
N ARG A 309 -1.30 -3.91 5.03
CA ARG A 309 -0.64 -2.60 5.05
C ARG A 309 -1.47 -1.55 5.81
N MET A 310 -2.79 -1.59 5.69
CA MET A 310 -3.71 -0.76 6.47
C MET A 310 -3.62 -1.10 7.96
N GLU A 311 -3.51 -2.39 8.30
CA GLU A 311 -3.36 -2.87 9.67
C GLU A 311 -1.97 -2.55 10.25
N GLN A 312 -0.90 -2.67 9.45
CA GLN A 312 0.48 -2.47 9.87
C GLN A 312 1.24 -1.63 8.82
N PRO A 313 1.15 -0.28 8.89
CA PRO A 313 1.79 0.61 7.92
C PRO A 313 3.30 0.39 7.75
N GLU A 314 3.97 0.03 8.86
CA GLU A 314 5.43 -0.12 8.97
C GLU A 314 5.94 -1.55 8.74
N ARG A 315 5.10 -2.46 8.22
CA ARG A 315 5.55 -3.81 7.87
C ARG A 315 6.54 -3.77 6.68
N PRO A 316 7.45 -4.74 6.51
CA PRO A 316 8.27 -4.79 5.29
C PRO A 316 7.41 -4.84 4.03
N THR A 317 7.90 -4.28 2.92
CA THR A 317 7.23 -4.42 1.62
C THR A 317 7.29 -5.88 1.17
N SER A 318 6.17 -6.37 0.66
CA SER A 318 6.00 -7.78 0.28
C SER A 318 5.63 -7.88 -1.19
N HIS A 319 6.49 -8.54 -1.96
CA HIS A 319 6.29 -8.79 -3.39
C HIS A 319 5.90 -10.24 -3.61
N THR A 320 4.77 -10.43 -4.28
CA THR A 320 4.28 -11.74 -4.68
C THR A 320 4.38 -11.87 -6.18
N VAL A 321 5.08 -12.91 -6.63
CA VAL A 321 5.21 -13.23 -8.05
C VAL A 321 4.72 -14.66 -8.26
N PHE A 322 3.64 -14.80 -9.02
CA PHE A 322 3.07 -16.10 -9.38
C PHE A 322 3.79 -16.70 -10.58
N SER A 323 4.06 -18.01 -10.58
CA SER A 323 4.49 -18.71 -11.79
C SER A 323 3.28 -19.07 -12.65
N PRO A 324 3.26 -18.74 -13.95
CA PRO A 324 2.17 -19.12 -14.84
C PRO A 324 2.20 -20.62 -15.15
N ALA A 325 1.04 -21.25 -15.32
CA ALA A 325 0.94 -22.67 -15.61
C ALA A 325 0.60 -22.93 -17.09
N LEU A 326 1.36 -23.80 -17.75
CA LEU A 326 1.06 -24.21 -19.12
C LEU A 326 -0.24 -25.01 -19.18
N VAL A 327 -1.15 -24.58 -20.07
CA VAL A 327 -2.41 -25.27 -20.36
C VAL A 327 -2.41 -25.67 -21.83
N VAL A 328 -2.21 -26.97 -22.07
CA VAL A 328 -2.14 -27.54 -23.42
C VAL A 328 -3.55 -27.86 -23.93
N ARG A 329 -3.85 -27.46 -25.16
CA ARG A 329 -5.12 -27.67 -25.87
C ARG A 329 -4.88 -27.89 -27.37
N ARG A 330 -5.96 -27.86 -28.17
CA ARG A 330 -5.97 -28.22 -29.60
C ARG A 330 -4.99 -27.40 -30.44
N SER A 331 -4.75 -26.12 -30.10
CA SER A 331 -3.91 -25.24 -30.93
C SER A 331 -2.40 -25.56 -30.92
N THR A 332 -1.95 -26.48 -30.06
CA THR A 332 -0.58 -27.06 -30.12
C THR A 332 -0.54 -28.59 -30.02
N ALA A 333 -1.63 -29.25 -29.63
CA ALA A 333 -1.69 -30.70 -29.42
C ALA A 333 -2.59 -31.48 -30.41
N GLY A 334 -3.42 -30.82 -31.23
CA GLY A 334 -4.34 -31.49 -32.16
C GLY A 334 -5.55 -32.15 -31.46
N GLU A 335 -6.30 -33.00 -32.18
CA GLU A 335 -7.54 -33.63 -31.68
C GLU A 335 -7.34 -34.69 -30.58
N GLN A 336 -6.09 -35.10 -30.30
CA GLN A 336 -5.77 -36.12 -29.29
C GLN A 336 -6.07 -35.69 -27.83
N ALA A 337 -6.45 -34.43 -27.57
CA ALA A 337 -6.70 -33.91 -26.22
C ALA A 337 -8.16 -34.05 -25.70
N ARG A 338 -9.05 -34.78 -26.40
CA ARG A 338 -10.48 -34.87 -26.03
C ARG A 338 -10.81 -35.75 -24.80
N GLU A 339 -9.89 -36.52 -24.25
CA GLU A 339 -10.20 -37.49 -23.16
C GLU A 339 -10.19 -36.92 -21.71
N GLY A 340 -10.10 -35.59 -21.53
CA GLY A 340 -9.87 -35.00 -20.21
C GLY A 340 -10.99 -34.18 -19.57
N LEU A 341 -12.25 -34.24 -20.03
CA LEU A 341 -13.37 -33.53 -19.39
C LEU A 341 -14.18 -34.49 -18.50
N PRO A 342 -14.25 -34.29 -17.17
CA PRO A 342 -15.15 -35.07 -16.33
C PRO A 342 -16.59 -34.74 -16.72
N GLY A 343 -17.31 -35.74 -17.22
CA GLY A 343 -18.73 -35.68 -17.49
C GLY A 343 -19.49 -35.27 -16.21
N VAL A 344 -20.32 -34.25 -16.35
CA VAL A 344 -21.37 -33.94 -15.38
C VAL A 344 -22.39 -35.08 -15.43
N ALA A 345 -22.31 -36.00 -14.47
CA ALA A 345 -23.36 -36.98 -14.20
C ALA A 345 -24.21 -36.49 -13.01
N PRO A 346 -25.54 -36.56 -13.09
CA PRO A 346 -26.42 -36.12 -12.01
C PRO A 346 -26.44 -37.18 -10.90
N ARG A 347 -26.12 -36.80 -9.66
CA ARG A 347 -26.31 -37.69 -8.51
C ARG A 347 -27.69 -37.47 -7.90
N SER A 348 -28.56 -38.44 -8.15
CA SER A 348 -29.83 -38.66 -7.48
C SER A 348 -29.64 -39.06 -6.02
N HIS A 349 -30.56 -38.58 -5.18
CA HIS A 349 -30.81 -39.02 -3.82
C HIS A 349 -30.94 -40.54 -3.72
N LEU A 350 -30.46 -41.12 -2.60
CA LEU A 350 -31.13 -42.18 -1.84
C LEU A 350 -30.58 -42.21 -0.41
N VAL A 351 -31.45 -42.56 0.52
CA VAL A 351 -31.41 -42.34 1.97
C VAL A 351 -31.24 -43.68 2.71
N GLU A 352 -30.28 -43.73 3.65
CA GLU A 352 -30.21 -44.49 4.94
C GLU A 352 -30.29 -46.04 5.04
N PRO A 353 -30.02 -46.69 6.22
CA PRO A 353 -29.11 -46.37 7.35
C PRO A 353 -28.36 -47.59 8.01
N LEU A 354 -27.54 -47.26 9.03
CA LEU A 354 -27.43 -47.86 10.39
C LEU A 354 -26.19 -48.70 10.79
N GLY A 355 -25.59 -48.31 11.93
CA GLY A 355 -24.66 -49.10 12.75
C GLY A 355 -23.62 -48.26 13.54
N MET A 356 -24.01 -47.22 14.29
CA MET A 356 -24.15 -47.15 15.76
C MET A 356 -23.04 -47.76 16.66
N ARG A 357 -22.61 -46.94 17.66
CA ARG A 357 -21.75 -47.16 18.85
C ARG A 357 -20.27 -46.83 18.60
N LEU A 358 -19.64 -45.85 19.25
CA LEU A 358 -19.62 -45.60 20.69
C LEU A 358 -19.19 -44.14 20.98
N PHE A 359 -20.16 -43.26 21.17
CA PHE A 359 -20.03 -41.92 21.75
C PHE A 359 -20.85 -42.00 23.05
N TRP A 360 -20.30 -41.55 24.18
CA TRP A 360 -20.79 -41.67 25.58
C TRP A 360 -20.08 -42.73 26.44
N MET A 361 -18.91 -42.35 26.96
CA MET A 361 -18.28 -42.79 28.23
C MET A 361 -16.90 -42.10 28.24
N ILE A 362 -16.62 -40.98 28.90
CA ILE A 362 -16.80 -40.65 30.31
C ILE A 362 -16.52 -39.13 30.45
N VAL A 363 -17.39 -38.43 31.18
CA VAL A 363 -17.13 -37.10 31.76
C VAL A 363 -17.03 -37.32 33.28
N LEU A 364 -16.08 -36.61 33.91
CA LEU A 364 -15.85 -36.39 35.35
C LEU A 364 -15.17 -37.50 36.20
N TRP A 365 -13.91 -37.24 36.59
CA TRP A 365 -13.53 -37.07 38.01
C TRP A 365 -12.18 -36.33 38.18
N ALA A 366 -12.12 -35.46 39.19
CA ALA A 366 -11.04 -34.58 39.65
C ALA A 366 -9.78 -35.35 40.13
N GLY A 367 -8.59 -34.79 40.38
CA GLY A 367 -8.08 -33.42 40.45
C GLY A 367 -6.78 -33.38 41.31
N VAL A 368 -6.00 -32.29 41.14
CA VAL A 368 -5.14 -31.61 42.13
C VAL A 368 -3.75 -32.19 42.52
N VAL A 369 -2.76 -31.25 42.55
CA VAL A 369 -1.35 -31.26 43.02
C VAL A 369 -0.30 -31.75 41.99
N GLY A 370 0.76 -31.00 41.62
CA GLY A 370 1.22 -29.69 42.09
C GLY A 370 2.44 -29.17 41.30
N ILE A 371 2.50 -27.83 41.29
CA ILE A 371 3.62 -26.88 41.25
C ILE A 371 5.07 -27.45 41.18
N ALA A 372 5.88 -26.79 40.33
CA ALA A 372 7.35 -26.73 40.25
C ALA A 372 8.06 -27.68 39.27
N ALA A 373 8.34 -27.17 38.07
CA ALA A 373 9.62 -27.33 37.38
C ALA A 373 9.76 -26.26 36.29
N GLY A 374 10.00 -25.02 36.71
CA GLY A 374 10.86 -24.12 35.93
C GLY A 374 12.30 -24.58 36.13
N CYS A 375 13.13 -24.33 35.11
CA CYS A 375 14.57 -24.65 35.05
C CYS A 375 14.93 -26.13 34.86
N ALA A 376 14.88 -26.62 33.62
CA ALA A 376 15.91 -27.50 33.02
C ALA A 376 15.48 -28.04 31.64
N GLU A 377 15.35 -27.16 30.63
CA GLU A 377 15.34 -27.58 29.22
C GLU A 377 16.38 -26.76 28.42
N ALA A 378 17.53 -26.55 29.05
CA ALA A 378 18.77 -26.33 28.35
C ALA A 378 19.57 -27.60 28.57
N LEU A 379 19.48 -28.56 27.64
CA LEU A 379 20.48 -29.60 27.34
C LEU A 379 19.89 -30.56 26.29
N SER A 380 20.62 -30.74 25.19
CA SER A 380 20.30 -31.52 23.96
C SER A 380 19.34 -30.88 22.94
N GLN A 381 19.72 -29.74 22.37
CA GLN A 381 19.28 -29.44 21.00
C GLN A 381 20.18 -30.23 20.05
N GLU A 382 19.67 -31.31 19.46
CA GLU A 382 20.26 -31.80 18.22
C GLU A 382 20.34 -30.63 17.23
N PRO A 383 21.45 -30.46 16.50
CA PRO A 383 21.60 -29.36 15.57
C PRO A 383 20.43 -29.36 14.58
N GLU A 384 19.74 -28.22 14.48
CA GLU A 384 18.60 -28.04 13.59
C GLU A 384 18.96 -28.54 12.17
N PRO A 385 18.13 -29.39 11.54
CA PRO A 385 18.40 -29.86 10.19
C PRO A 385 18.60 -28.69 9.23
N VAL A 386 19.63 -28.78 8.37
CA VAL A 386 19.99 -27.71 7.43
C VAL A 386 19.38 -27.99 6.05
N VAL A 387 18.67 -27.01 5.51
CA VAL A 387 18.04 -27.06 4.18
C VAL A 387 19.03 -26.68 3.08
N ALA A 388 19.89 -25.70 3.34
CA ALA A 388 20.98 -25.36 2.44
C ALA A 388 22.14 -24.71 3.20
N THR A 389 23.34 -24.77 2.63
CA THR A 389 24.53 -24.06 3.10
C THR A 389 25.04 -23.18 1.96
N VAL A 390 25.40 -21.93 2.25
CA VAL A 390 25.91 -20.95 1.28
C VAL A 390 27.17 -20.32 1.84
N ARG A 391 28.35 -20.59 1.25
CA ARG A 391 29.65 -20.09 1.73
C ARG A 391 29.89 -20.34 3.24
N GLY A 392 29.51 -21.53 3.69
CA GLY A 392 29.62 -21.95 5.10
C GLY A 392 28.49 -21.45 6.02
N GLU A 393 27.57 -20.61 5.55
CA GLU A 393 26.38 -20.19 6.32
C GLU A 393 25.19 -21.12 6.09
N ALA A 394 24.60 -21.64 7.17
CA ALA A 394 23.45 -22.54 7.09
C ALA A 394 22.11 -21.80 6.96
N ILE A 395 21.18 -22.39 6.21
CA ILE A 395 19.75 -22.09 6.20
C ILE A 395 19.07 -23.27 6.92
N GLY A 396 18.70 -23.07 8.19
CA GLY A 396 18.02 -24.08 9.00
C GLY A 396 16.59 -24.37 8.54
N GLN A 397 16.11 -25.59 8.80
CA GLN A 397 14.77 -26.06 8.44
C GLN A 397 13.66 -25.22 9.03
N GLU A 398 13.72 -24.91 10.32
CA GLU A 398 12.70 -24.15 11.02
C GLU A 398 12.75 -22.68 10.61
N ALA A 399 13.95 -22.12 10.39
CA ALA A 399 14.11 -20.78 9.81
C ALA A 399 13.46 -20.70 8.42
N PHE A 400 13.78 -21.65 7.54
CA PHE A 400 13.18 -21.76 6.21
C PHE A 400 11.65 -21.94 6.31
N ARG A 401 11.16 -22.84 7.17
CA ARG A 401 9.73 -23.10 7.37
C ARG A 401 8.96 -21.85 7.79
N ARG A 402 9.49 -21.08 8.76
CA ARG A 402 8.86 -19.83 9.21
C ARG A 402 8.74 -18.82 8.07
N GLN A 403 9.81 -18.64 7.31
CA GLN A 403 9.81 -17.76 6.14
C GLN A 403 8.90 -18.29 5.04
N TYR A 404 8.83 -19.61 4.86
CA TYR A 404 7.97 -20.25 3.87
C TYR A 404 6.48 -20.07 4.20
N VAL A 405 6.09 -20.28 5.46
CA VAL A 405 4.71 -20.02 5.90
C VAL A 405 4.37 -18.54 5.74
N ALA A 406 5.27 -17.62 6.14
CA ALA A 406 5.06 -16.19 5.92
C ALA A 406 4.97 -15.84 4.42
N TYR A 407 5.78 -16.49 3.59
CA TYR A 407 5.76 -16.35 2.14
C TYR A 407 4.43 -16.82 1.57
N LEU A 408 3.94 -18.01 1.91
CA LEU A 408 2.62 -18.51 1.48
C LEU A 408 1.48 -17.59 1.96
N LEU A 409 1.48 -17.15 3.22
CA LEU A 409 0.48 -16.24 3.75
C LEU A 409 0.49 -14.88 3.05
N SER A 410 1.67 -14.36 2.74
CA SER A 410 1.81 -13.06 2.08
C SER A 410 1.56 -13.11 0.56
N THR A 411 1.64 -14.29 -0.04
CA THR A 411 1.51 -14.52 -1.49
C THR A 411 0.23 -15.21 -1.90
N GLY A 412 -0.52 -15.81 -0.97
CA GLY A 412 -1.65 -16.68 -1.26
C GLY A 412 -1.30 -17.93 -2.07
N LEU A 413 -0.02 -18.21 -2.30
CA LEU A 413 0.41 -19.41 -3.01
C LEU A 413 0.06 -20.65 -2.20
N GLN A 414 -0.28 -21.72 -2.89
CA GLN A 414 -0.39 -23.04 -2.28
C GLN A 414 1.00 -23.68 -2.17
N ASP A 415 1.18 -24.51 -1.15
CA ASP A 415 2.41 -25.27 -0.95
C ASP A 415 2.67 -26.19 -2.15
N SER A 416 3.88 -26.10 -2.71
CA SER A 416 4.35 -27.02 -3.75
C SER A 416 5.89 -27.07 -3.78
N PRO A 417 6.50 -28.16 -4.31
CA PRO A 417 7.95 -28.26 -4.43
C PRO A 417 8.58 -27.09 -5.18
N ALA A 418 7.93 -26.59 -6.23
CA ALA A 418 8.41 -25.46 -7.02
C ALA A 418 8.43 -24.16 -6.19
N VAL A 419 7.38 -23.92 -5.40
CA VAL A 419 7.28 -22.72 -4.55
C VAL A 419 8.31 -22.77 -3.42
N ARG A 420 8.60 -23.97 -2.88
CA ARG A 420 9.67 -24.17 -1.88
C ARG A 420 11.06 -23.90 -2.46
N ALA A 421 11.35 -24.47 -3.64
CA ALA A 421 12.61 -24.25 -4.34
C ALA A 421 12.80 -22.77 -4.67
N HIS A 422 11.74 -22.08 -5.11
CA HIS A 422 11.79 -20.67 -5.44
C HIS A 422 12.09 -19.80 -4.21
N LEU A 423 11.46 -20.05 -3.06
CA LEU A 423 11.83 -19.32 -1.84
C LEU A 423 13.28 -19.61 -1.45
N LEU A 424 13.71 -20.88 -1.51
CA LEU A 424 15.09 -21.24 -1.18
C LEU A 424 16.09 -20.50 -2.06
N ASP A 425 15.80 -20.38 -3.36
CA ASP A 425 16.60 -19.62 -4.32
C ASP A 425 16.73 -18.13 -3.93
N ILE A 426 15.64 -17.52 -3.45
CA ILE A 426 15.64 -16.14 -2.96
C ILE A 426 16.58 -16.02 -1.76
N LEU A 427 16.48 -16.95 -0.80
CA LEU A 427 17.28 -16.93 0.43
C LEU A 427 18.77 -17.17 0.15
N ILE A 428 19.10 -18.07 -0.78
CA ILE A 428 20.48 -18.27 -1.23
C ILE A 428 21.02 -16.98 -1.86
N ALA A 429 20.24 -16.32 -2.74
CA ALA A 429 20.63 -15.06 -3.34
C ALA A 429 20.85 -13.95 -2.31
N ASP A 430 19.99 -13.86 -1.29
CA ASP A 430 20.12 -12.87 -0.22
C ASP A 430 21.38 -13.12 0.63
N LYS A 431 21.72 -14.38 0.91
CA LYS A 431 22.98 -14.74 1.59
C LYS A 431 24.22 -14.39 0.77
N LEU A 432 24.22 -14.67 -0.54
CA LEU A 432 25.33 -14.31 -1.42
C LEU A 432 25.54 -12.79 -1.48
N LEU A 433 24.47 -12.01 -1.60
CA LEU A 433 24.52 -10.55 -1.57
C LEU A 433 25.06 -10.02 -0.23
N ALA A 434 24.59 -10.59 0.88
CA ALA A 434 25.05 -10.19 2.21
C ALA A 434 26.54 -10.50 2.41
N HIS A 435 27.01 -11.66 1.94
CA HIS A 435 28.42 -12.01 1.96
C HIS A 435 29.26 -11.05 1.12
N ASP A 436 28.86 -10.75 -0.12
CA ASP A 436 29.60 -9.84 -0.99
C ASP A 436 29.67 -8.42 -0.42
N ALA A 437 28.57 -7.93 0.18
CA ALA A 437 28.53 -6.65 0.87
C ALA A 437 29.52 -6.56 2.05
N ARG A 438 29.63 -7.64 2.84
CA ARG A 438 30.59 -7.74 3.94
C ARG A 438 32.02 -7.74 3.42
N ALA A 439 32.32 -8.57 2.42
CA ALA A 439 33.66 -8.70 1.85
C ALA A 439 34.16 -7.37 1.26
N ALA A 440 33.26 -6.56 0.71
CA ALA A 440 33.58 -5.26 0.15
C ALA A 440 33.56 -4.09 1.17
N GLY A 441 33.41 -4.36 2.47
CA GLY A 441 33.38 -3.33 3.52
C GLY A 441 32.17 -2.38 3.46
N ARG A 442 31.12 -2.73 2.70
CA ARG A 442 29.97 -1.83 2.45
C ARG A 442 29.06 -1.65 3.67
N LEU A 443 29.18 -2.56 4.63
CA LEU A 443 28.45 -2.48 5.90
C LEU A 443 29.06 -1.48 6.89
N GLU A 444 30.20 -0.86 6.57
CA GLU A 444 30.88 0.06 7.49
C GLU A 444 30.42 1.51 7.35
N THR A 445 29.51 1.83 6.43
CA THR A 445 29.00 3.19 6.21
C THR A 445 28.12 3.68 7.37
N ASP A 446 28.18 4.97 7.70
CA ASP A 446 27.35 5.57 8.77
C ASP A 446 25.85 5.39 8.51
N ALA A 447 25.44 5.45 7.23
CA ALA A 447 24.06 5.22 6.82
C ALA A 447 23.59 3.80 7.18
N PHE A 448 24.41 2.78 6.88
CA PHE A 448 24.08 1.40 7.23
C PHE A 448 24.12 1.17 8.75
N ARG A 449 25.12 1.71 9.46
CA ARG A 449 25.20 1.60 10.92
C ARG A 449 23.95 2.17 11.60
N LEU A 450 23.48 3.32 11.12
CA LEU A 450 22.25 3.96 11.60
C LEU A 450 21.02 3.09 11.33
N GLU A 451 20.88 2.52 10.13
CA GLU A 451 19.76 1.64 9.78
C GLU A 451 19.76 0.34 10.58
N ALA A 452 20.92 -0.32 10.68
CA ALA A 452 21.09 -1.53 11.47
C ALA A 452 20.73 -1.30 12.94
N GLU A 453 21.15 -0.17 13.50
CA GLU A 453 20.83 0.18 14.88
C GLU A 453 19.34 0.53 15.07
N ARG A 454 18.71 1.22 14.12
CA ARG A 454 17.24 1.42 14.11
C ARG A 454 16.50 0.09 14.16
N LEU A 455 16.94 -0.87 13.34
CA LEU A 455 16.33 -2.19 13.27
C LEU A 455 16.52 -2.98 14.57
N ARG A 456 17.72 -2.97 15.14
CA ARG A 456 18.00 -3.59 16.45
C ARG A 456 17.12 -3.01 17.54
N ARG A 457 17.05 -1.68 17.66
CA ARG A 457 16.21 -1.00 18.66
C ARG A 457 14.73 -1.37 18.49
N LYS A 458 14.23 -1.38 17.25
CA LYS A 458 12.84 -1.80 16.95
C LYS A 458 12.57 -3.24 17.43
N LEU A 459 13.42 -4.19 17.04
CA LEU A 459 13.25 -5.60 17.38
C LEU A 459 13.38 -5.86 18.87
N LEU A 460 14.25 -5.12 19.57
CA LEU A 460 14.38 -5.23 21.02
C LEU A 460 13.13 -4.71 21.75
N LEU A 461 12.53 -3.63 21.26
CA LEU A 461 11.25 -3.12 21.80
C LEU A 461 10.09 -4.07 21.49
N ASP A 462 10.07 -4.69 20.31
CA ASP A 462 9.07 -5.71 19.98
C ASP A 462 9.23 -6.96 20.85
N ALA A 463 10.48 -7.36 21.15
CA ALA A 463 10.78 -8.43 22.09
C ALA A 463 10.33 -8.06 23.51
N TYR A 464 10.63 -6.84 23.96
CA TYR A 464 10.15 -6.34 25.26
C TYR A 464 8.63 -6.40 25.34
N ALA A 465 7.93 -5.87 24.33
CA ALA A 465 6.48 -5.95 24.29
C ALA A 465 5.98 -7.40 24.35
N ARG A 466 6.59 -8.31 23.58
CA ARG A 466 6.20 -9.71 23.54
C ARG A 466 6.40 -10.41 24.89
N PHE A 467 7.62 -10.39 25.42
CA PHE A 467 8.01 -11.18 26.59
C PHE A 467 7.61 -10.52 27.91
N VAL A 468 7.43 -9.20 27.95
CA VAL A 468 7.13 -8.46 29.18
C VAL A 468 5.67 -8.03 29.23
N LEU A 469 5.12 -7.50 28.14
CA LEU A 469 3.76 -6.94 28.13
C LEU A 469 2.69 -7.94 27.71
N PHE A 470 3.01 -8.86 26.78
CA PHE A 470 2.00 -9.69 26.13
C PHE A 470 1.94 -11.13 26.64
N ASP A 471 3.00 -11.63 27.25
CA ASP A 471 3.08 -13.02 27.70
C ASP A 471 2.00 -13.38 28.73
N THR A 472 1.61 -12.40 29.55
CA THR A 472 0.53 -12.53 30.55
C THR A 472 -0.86 -12.20 30.00
N LEU A 473 -0.96 -11.77 28.74
CA LEU A 473 -2.19 -11.26 28.15
C LEU A 473 -3.08 -12.41 27.67
N GLN A 474 -4.13 -12.67 28.42
CA GLN A 474 -5.16 -13.65 28.08
C GLN A 474 -6.39 -12.97 27.48
N VAL A 475 -6.75 -13.39 26.27
CA VAL A 475 -8.04 -13.00 25.67
C VAL A 475 -9.12 -13.86 26.30
N ARG A 476 -10.04 -13.24 27.04
CA ARG A 476 -11.12 -13.98 27.70
C ARG A 476 -12.24 -14.19 26.70
N GLU A 477 -12.91 -15.34 26.78
CA GLU A 477 -14.06 -15.66 25.90
C GLU A 477 -15.15 -14.60 25.97
N ARG A 478 -15.34 -13.98 27.15
CA ARG A 478 -16.29 -12.86 27.34
C ARG A 478 -15.96 -11.65 26.46
N ASP A 479 -14.68 -11.35 26.24
CA ASP A 479 -14.25 -10.19 25.46
C ASP A 479 -14.47 -10.47 23.97
N VAL A 480 -14.29 -11.72 23.53
CA VAL A 480 -14.59 -12.17 22.16
C VAL A 480 -16.10 -12.15 21.90
N ALA A 481 -16.90 -12.60 22.88
CA ALA A 481 -18.36 -12.55 22.83
C ALA A 481 -18.87 -11.10 22.82
N GLU A 482 -18.29 -10.22 23.64
CA GLU A 482 -18.62 -8.80 23.64
C GLU A 482 -18.26 -8.14 22.30
N ALA A 483 -17.07 -8.41 21.77
CA ALA A 483 -16.68 -7.93 20.44
C ALA A 483 -17.61 -8.44 19.34
N PHE A 484 -18.14 -9.66 19.45
CA PHE A 484 -19.17 -10.16 18.53
C PHE A 484 -20.48 -9.37 18.64
N VAL A 485 -20.95 -9.06 19.86
CA VAL A 485 -22.15 -8.25 20.07
C VAL A 485 -21.94 -6.84 19.52
N ARG A 486 -20.81 -6.20 19.83
CA ARG A 486 -20.45 -4.87 19.34
C ARG A 486 -20.33 -4.85 17.82
N ALA A 487 -19.70 -5.86 17.20
CA ALA A 487 -19.63 -6.02 15.74
C ALA A 487 -20.99 -6.18 15.05
N ASN A 488 -22.04 -6.52 15.81
CA ASN A 488 -23.43 -6.56 15.32
C ASN A 488 -24.29 -5.45 15.92
N THR A 489 -23.67 -4.43 16.50
CA THR A 489 -24.31 -3.24 17.07
C THR A 489 -23.88 -2.00 16.30
N GLN A 490 -24.84 -1.15 15.99
CA GLN A 490 -24.65 0.15 15.36
C GLN A 490 -25.10 1.24 16.33
N LEU A 491 -24.32 2.32 16.43
CA LEU A 491 -24.62 3.47 17.26
C LEU A 491 -24.86 4.68 16.36
N THR A 492 -25.89 5.48 16.63
CA THR A 492 -26.01 6.82 16.07
C THR A 492 -25.42 7.78 17.11
N VAL A 493 -24.28 8.39 16.79
CA VAL A 493 -23.52 9.20 17.76
C VAL A 493 -23.37 10.62 17.28
N ARG A 494 -23.32 11.55 18.23
CA ARG A 494 -22.91 12.93 18.01
C ARG A 494 -21.81 13.32 18.98
N HIS A 495 -21.01 14.30 18.60
CA HIS A 495 -19.97 14.80 19.50
C HIS A 495 -19.72 16.30 19.37
N LEU A 496 -19.15 16.89 20.41
CA LEU A 496 -18.45 18.16 20.35
C LEU A 496 -16.95 17.92 20.47
N TYR A 497 -16.16 18.69 19.72
CA TYR A 497 -14.71 18.54 19.68
C TYR A 497 -14.01 19.76 20.28
N ALA A 498 -12.98 19.53 21.08
CA ALA A 498 -12.10 20.55 21.63
C ALA A 498 -10.63 20.15 21.44
N ARG A 499 -9.73 21.12 21.28
CA ARG A 499 -8.30 20.81 21.14
C ARG A 499 -7.67 20.56 22.49
N THR A 500 -8.06 21.33 23.50
CA THR A 500 -7.51 21.24 24.85
C THR A 500 -8.51 20.62 25.83
N ARG A 501 -7.99 20.14 26.96
CA ARG A 501 -8.83 19.59 28.04
C ARG A 501 -9.72 20.66 28.66
N GLU A 502 -9.18 21.86 28.88
CA GLU A 502 -9.89 22.99 29.49
C GLU A 502 -11.07 23.44 28.62
N GLU A 503 -10.88 23.54 27.30
CA GLU A 503 -11.96 23.81 26.35
C GLU A 503 -13.05 22.74 26.43
N ALA A 504 -12.66 21.46 26.51
CA ALA A 504 -13.59 20.35 26.60
C ALA A 504 -14.38 20.36 27.92
N GLU A 505 -13.72 20.65 29.04
CA GLU A 505 -14.36 20.74 30.35
C GLU A 505 -15.35 21.91 30.39
N ALA A 506 -15.02 23.05 29.77
CA ALA A 506 -15.92 24.20 29.64
C ALA A 506 -17.17 23.86 28.80
N LEU A 507 -17.00 23.18 27.65
CA LEU A 507 -18.12 22.74 26.82
C LEU A 507 -19.02 21.73 27.56
N HIS A 508 -18.41 20.79 28.28
CA HIS A 508 -19.16 19.80 29.07
C HIS A 508 -19.95 20.45 30.20
N ALA A 509 -19.39 21.43 30.91
CA ALA A 509 -20.09 22.19 31.93
C ALA A 509 -21.31 22.95 31.37
N ARG A 510 -21.18 23.52 30.16
CA ARG A 510 -22.29 24.20 29.46
C ARG A 510 -23.40 23.22 29.06
N LEU A 511 -23.05 22.03 28.57
CA LEU A 511 -24.03 20.98 28.30
C LEU A 511 -24.80 20.57 29.57
N LEU A 512 -24.11 20.43 30.71
CA LEU A 512 -24.74 20.15 31.99
C LEU A 512 -25.62 21.31 32.50
N ALA A 513 -25.28 22.54 32.13
CA ALA A 513 -26.07 23.74 32.45
C ALA A 513 -27.30 23.93 31.53
N GLY A 514 -27.51 23.05 30.54
CA GLY A 514 -28.70 23.03 29.68
C GLY A 514 -28.48 23.53 28.25
N ASP A 515 -27.26 23.90 27.87
CA ASP A 515 -26.96 24.19 26.46
C ASP A 515 -27.14 22.93 25.61
N SER A 516 -27.63 23.09 24.37
CA SER A 516 -27.82 21.97 23.44
C SER A 516 -26.55 21.68 22.63
N PHE A 517 -26.39 20.43 22.20
CA PHE A 517 -25.34 20.04 21.26
C PHE A 517 -25.41 20.86 19.97
N GLU A 518 -26.61 21.15 19.49
CA GLU A 518 -26.89 21.94 18.30
C GLU A 518 -26.34 23.37 18.42
N ALA A 519 -26.58 24.04 19.55
CA ALA A 519 -26.10 25.40 19.78
C ALA A 519 -24.58 25.46 19.92
N LEU A 520 -23.99 24.48 20.60
CA LEU A 520 -22.54 24.42 20.81
C LEU A 520 -21.80 24.01 19.54
N ALA A 521 -22.32 23.06 18.76
CA ALA A 521 -21.68 22.60 17.52
C ALA A 521 -21.41 23.73 16.52
N LEU A 522 -22.32 24.70 16.42
CA LEU A 522 -22.15 25.91 15.61
C LEU A 522 -20.94 26.77 16.00
N GLN A 523 -20.49 26.66 17.25
CA GLN A 523 -19.37 27.43 17.80
C GLN A 523 -18.05 26.68 17.66
N VAL A 524 -18.06 25.34 17.76
CA VAL A 524 -16.83 24.54 17.82
C VAL A 524 -16.38 23.95 16.48
N PHE A 525 -17.29 23.69 15.54
CA PHE A 525 -16.93 23.11 14.25
C PHE A 525 -16.74 24.18 13.17
N ALA A 526 -15.56 24.18 12.54
CA ALA A 526 -15.30 24.96 11.33
C ALA A 526 -15.96 24.35 10.08
N ASP A 527 -16.21 23.04 10.10
CA ASP A 527 -16.97 22.34 9.05
C ASP A 527 -18.45 22.70 9.14
N THR A 528 -18.96 23.33 8.08
CA THR A 528 -20.37 23.76 8.01
C THR A 528 -21.39 22.63 8.13
N THR A 529 -21.02 21.38 7.85
CA THR A 529 -21.89 20.20 7.96
C THR A 529 -22.08 19.79 9.42
N LEU A 530 -20.99 19.55 10.15
CA LEU A 530 -21.04 19.16 11.57
C LEU A 530 -21.56 20.30 12.46
N ALA A 531 -21.21 21.54 12.12
CA ALA A 531 -21.74 22.71 12.79
C ALA A 531 -23.27 22.79 12.70
N ARG A 532 -23.82 22.57 11.49
CA ARG A 532 -25.27 22.69 11.23
C ARG A 532 -26.08 21.47 11.66
N ASN A 533 -25.47 20.29 11.77
CA ASN A 533 -26.17 19.06 12.17
C ASN A 533 -26.05 18.74 13.66
N GLY A 534 -25.51 19.65 14.47
CA GLY A 534 -25.35 19.49 15.92
C GLY A 534 -24.25 18.51 16.33
N GLY A 535 -23.22 18.36 15.50
CA GLY A 535 -22.11 17.45 15.73
C GLY A 535 -22.45 15.98 15.47
N LEU A 536 -23.53 15.70 14.74
CA LEU A 536 -24.00 14.35 14.44
C LEU A 536 -23.04 13.65 13.48
N LEU A 537 -22.47 12.53 13.92
CA LEU A 537 -21.56 11.71 13.11
C LEU A 537 -22.31 10.67 12.26
N GLY A 538 -23.61 10.51 12.50
CA GLY A 538 -24.43 9.49 11.86
C GLY A 538 -24.27 8.12 12.55
N THR A 539 -24.69 7.08 11.85
CA THR A 539 -24.57 5.70 12.33
C THR A 539 -23.15 5.21 12.14
N VAL A 540 -22.57 4.60 13.16
CA VAL A 540 -21.19 4.08 13.20
C VAL A 540 -21.21 2.65 13.73
N SER A 541 -20.34 1.81 13.16
CA SER A 541 -20.17 0.40 13.55
C SER A 541 -18.90 0.22 14.39
N PHE A 542 -18.76 -0.96 14.97
CA PHE A 542 -17.58 -1.35 15.73
C PHE A 542 -16.33 -1.41 14.84
N ASP A 543 -15.22 -0.87 15.34
CA ASP A 543 -13.92 -0.67 14.67
C ASP A 543 -13.84 0.48 13.64
N GLU A 544 -14.88 1.31 13.55
CA GLU A 544 -14.91 2.49 12.67
C GLU A 544 -14.41 3.77 13.36
N LEU A 545 -14.29 3.78 14.70
CA LEU A 545 -14.03 4.96 15.52
C LEU A 545 -12.63 4.95 16.16
N ASP A 546 -12.21 6.12 16.66
CA ASP A 546 -11.06 6.21 17.58
C ASP A 546 -11.31 5.29 18.79
N PRO A 547 -10.35 4.46 19.24
CA PRO A 547 -10.60 3.47 20.28
C PRO A 547 -11.16 4.05 21.58
N ALA A 548 -10.67 5.22 22.01
CA ALA A 548 -11.16 5.86 23.24
C ALA A 548 -12.57 6.43 23.04
N PHE A 549 -12.85 7.00 21.87
CA PHE A 549 -14.19 7.43 21.49
C PHE A 549 -15.16 6.24 21.46
N GLU A 550 -14.74 5.14 20.83
CA GLU A 550 -15.55 3.94 20.67
C GLU A 550 -15.92 3.32 22.02
N GLU A 551 -14.93 3.09 22.90
CA GLU A 551 -15.20 2.55 24.23
C GLU A 551 -16.19 3.43 25.01
N ALA A 552 -16.03 4.75 24.95
CA ALA A 552 -16.96 5.67 25.58
C ALA A 552 -18.36 5.60 24.95
N ALA A 553 -18.46 5.56 23.62
CA ALA A 553 -19.74 5.48 22.92
C ALA A 553 -20.48 4.17 23.22
N TYR A 554 -19.78 3.02 23.22
CA TYR A 554 -20.39 1.72 23.52
C TYR A 554 -20.72 1.53 25.00
N ALA A 555 -20.17 2.34 25.90
CA ALA A 555 -20.51 2.36 27.32
C ALA A 555 -21.73 3.23 27.67
N LEU A 556 -22.14 4.17 26.81
CA LEU A 556 -23.25 5.09 27.07
C LEU A 556 -24.60 4.50 26.68
N GLU A 557 -25.62 4.77 27.50
CA GLU A 557 -27.01 4.56 27.11
C GLU A 557 -27.52 5.67 26.18
N PRO A 558 -28.51 5.41 25.31
CA PRO A 558 -29.10 6.44 24.45
C PRO A 558 -29.60 7.65 25.27
N GLY A 559 -29.10 8.83 24.93
CA GLY A 559 -29.38 10.11 25.60
C GLY A 559 -28.28 10.56 26.58
N GLU A 560 -27.41 9.66 27.03
CA GLU A 560 -26.33 10.00 27.96
C GLU A 560 -25.19 10.77 27.30
N ILE A 561 -24.59 11.69 28.05
CA ILE A 561 -23.46 12.52 27.62
C ILE A 561 -22.20 12.04 28.34
N SER A 562 -21.13 11.78 27.59
CA SER A 562 -19.84 11.43 28.16
C SER A 562 -19.19 12.62 28.88
N ARG A 563 -18.31 12.34 29.83
CA ARG A 563 -17.25 13.30 30.19
C ARG A 563 -16.33 13.55 28.98
N PRO A 564 -15.50 14.60 28.98
CA PRO A 564 -14.48 14.78 27.94
C PRO A 564 -13.59 13.54 27.77
N VAL A 565 -13.64 12.94 26.58
CA VAL A 565 -12.87 11.75 26.18
C VAL A 565 -11.66 12.20 25.37
N ARG A 566 -10.45 11.85 25.82
CA ARG A 566 -9.23 12.11 25.06
C ARG A 566 -9.12 11.14 23.90
N THR A 567 -9.19 11.68 22.68
CA THR A 567 -9.01 10.97 21.40
C THR A 567 -7.65 11.31 20.80
N ALA A 568 -7.26 10.65 19.69
CA ALA A 568 -5.98 10.90 19.03
C ALA A 568 -5.74 12.36 18.59
N TYR A 569 -6.79 13.14 18.35
CA TYR A 569 -6.69 14.50 17.80
C TYR A 569 -6.98 15.61 18.81
N GLY A 570 -7.56 15.27 19.97
CA GLY A 570 -8.07 16.24 20.93
C GLY A 570 -9.09 15.58 21.85
N TYR A 571 -10.02 16.35 22.39
CA TYR A 571 -11.05 15.87 23.30
C TYR A 571 -12.42 15.86 22.62
N SER A 572 -13.20 14.79 22.85
CA SER A 572 -14.57 14.67 22.39
C SER A 572 -15.54 14.53 23.56
N ILE A 573 -16.69 15.21 23.47
CA ILE A 573 -17.84 15.00 24.36
C ILE A 573 -18.90 14.31 23.53
N ILE A 574 -19.29 13.10 23.92
CA ILE A 574 -20.02 12.16 23.08
C ILE A 574 -21.43 12.00 23.62
N ARG A 575 -22.42 11.95 22.73
CA ARG A 575 -23.78 11.51 23.07
C ARG A 575 -24.23 10.44 22.09
N VAL A 576 -24.76 9.34 22.62
CA VAL A 576 -25.40 8.30 21.81
C VAL A 576 -26.86 8.68 21.65
N ASP A 577 -27.32 8.90 20.43
CA ASP A 577 -28.74 9.20 20.16
C ASP A 577 -29.56 7.93 19.98
N GLU A 578 -29.01 6.92 19.29
CA GLU A 578 -29.68 5.64 19.06
C GLU A 578 -28.67 4.49 19.15
N ARG A 579 -29.11 3.32 19.64
CA ARG A 579 -28.35 2.07 19.66
C ARG A 579 -29.20 0.98 19.02
N PHE A 580 -28.65 0.27 18.03
CA PHE A 580 -29.30 -0.84 17.36
C PHE A 580 -28.38 -2.06 17.32
N THR A 581 -28.77 -3.12 18.03
CA THR A 581 -28.12 -4.44 17.94
C THR A 581 -28.96 -5.37 17.09
N ARG A 582 -28.33 -6.11 16.17
CA ARG A 582 -29.04 -7.05 15.28
C ARG A 582 -29.84 -8.06 16.14
N PRO A 583 -31.17 -8.24 15.91
CA PRO A 583 -32.04 -8.94 16.87
C PRO A 583 -31.76 -10.43 17.04
N LEU A 584 -31.15 -11.08 16.04
CA LEU A 584 -30.82 -12.49 16.05
C LEU A 584 -29.32 -12.64 15.84
N LEU A 585 -28.63 -13.12 16.87
CA LEU A 585 -27.23 -13.50 16.85
C LEU A 585 -27.15 -15.00 17.09
N THR A 586 -26.62 -15.76 16.12
CA THR A 586 -26.59 -17.23 16.22
C THR A 586 -25.23 -17.74 16.71
N GLN A 587 -25.22 -18.87 17.44
CA GLN A 587 -23.98 -19.54 17.82
C GLN A 587 -23.15 -19.97 16.60
N SER A 588 -23.79 -20.34 15.50
CA SER A 588 -23.10 -20.72 14.26
C SER A 588 -22.43 -19.53 13.57
N GLU A 589 -22.99 -18.32 13.63
CA GLU A 589 -22.31 -17.11 13.16
C GLU A 589 -21.14 -16.72 14.08
N TYR A 590 -21.33 -16.84 15.40
CA TYR A 590 -20.26 -16.61 16.37
C TYR A 590 -19.09 -17.56 16.12
N ALA A 591 -19.34 -18.87 16.03
CA ALA A 591 -18.31 -19.89 15.79
C ALA A 591 -17.52 -19.64 14.50
N ARG A 592 -18.18 -19.21 13.41
CA ARG A 592 -17.52 -18.87 12.14
C ARG A 592 -16.61 -17.64 12.23
N LYS A 593 -16.96 -16.67 13.09
CA LYS A 593 -16.21 -15.40 13.24
C LYS A 593 -15.24 -15.41 14.42
N ARG A 594 -15.33 -16.39 15.33
CA ARG A 594 -14.62 -16.45 16.61
C ARG A 594 -13.12 -16.23 16.46
N ASP A 595 -12.44 -16.98 15.61
CA ASP A 595 -10.98 -16.88 15.48
C ASP A 595 -10.52 -15.51 14.96
N ARG A 596 -11.31 -14.87 14.08
CA ARG A 596 -11.04 -13.51 13.61
C ARG A 596 -11.24 -12.50 14.74
N LEU A 597 -12.32 -12.63 15.51
CA LEU A 597 -12.62 -11.75 16.64
C LEU A 597 -11.62 -11.93 17.78
N GLU A 598 -11.17 -13.15 18.06
CA GLU A 598 -10.15 -13.41 19.07
C GLU A 598 -8.82 -12.73 18.69
N ARG A 599 -8.38 -12.85 17.43
CA ARG A 599 -7.20 -12.11 16.93
C ARG A 599 -7.40 -10.60 17.04
N PHE A 600 -8.59 -10.11 16.69
CA PHE A 600 -8.92 -8.69 16.79
C PHE A 600 -8.82 -8.16 18.23
N VAL A 601 -9.50 -8.83 19.17
CA VAL A 601 -9.48 -8.48 20.60
C VAL A 601 -8.05 -8.54 21.13
N ARG A 602 -7.30 -9.60 20.80
CA ARG A 602 -5.88 -9.73 21.17
C ARG A 602 -5.07 -8.51 20.73
N ARG A 603 -5.22 -8.07 19.48
CA ARG A 603 -4.49 -6.92 18.93
C ARG A 603 -4.85 -5.64 19.67
N ARG A 604 -6.13 -5.40 19.98
CA ARG A 604 -6.56 -4.22 20.74
C ARG A 604 -5.99 -4.20 22.15
N GLU A 605 -6.06 -5.33 22.85
CA GLU A 605 -5.50 -5.45 24.19
C GLU A 605 -3.98 -5.27 24.19
N GLN A 606 -3.27 -5.82 23.18
CA GLN A 606 -1.83 -5.61 23.01
C GLN A 606 -1.49 -4.13 22.76
N GLN A 607 -2.25 -3.43 21.91
CA GLN A 607 -2.04 -2.00 21.64
C GLN A 607 -2.29 -1.17 22.91
N ARG A 608 -3.40 -1.45 23.62
CA ARG A 608 -3.73 -0.80 24.88
C ARG A 608 -2.64 -0.98 25.93
N ALA A 609 -2.16 -2.22 26.11
CA ALA A 609 -1.07 -2.52 27.03
C ALA A 609 0.22 -1.75 26.69
N ARG A 610 0.56 -1.63 25.40
CA ARG A 610 1.69 -0.80 24.94
C ARG A 610 1.50 0.67 25.29
N ASP A 611 0.33 1.24 24.99
CA ASP A 611 0.05 2.66 25.18
C ASP A 611 -0.02 3.03 26.67
N GLU A 612 -0.68 2.21 27.49
CA GLU A 612 -0.74 2.39 28.95
C GLU A 612 0.65 2.29 29.58
N HIS A 613 1.46 1.30 29.17
CA HIS A 613 2.82 1.14 29.68
C HIS A 613 3.72 2.30 29.27
N ALA A 614 3.70 2.70 28.00
CA ALA A 614 4.48 3.84 27.51
C ALA A 614 4.09 5.14 28.23
N ARG A 615 2.80 5.36 28.48
CA ARG A 615 2.31 6.50 29.26
C ARG A 615 2.80 6.46 30.71
N ALA A 616 2.67 5.32 31.39
CA ALA A 616 3.13 5.17 32.76
C ALA A 616 4.65 5.42 32.90
N VAL A 617 5.44 4.95 31.93
CA VAL A 617 6.87 5.26 31.87
C VAL A 617 7.09 6.76 31.66
N GLY A 618 6.39 7.39 30.73
CA GLY A 618 6.49 8.83 30.48
C GLY A 618 6.16 9.70 31.71
N GLU A 619 5.10 9.34 32.43
CA GLU A 619 4.68 10.00 33.68
C GLU A 619 5.73 9.85 34.78
N ARG A 620 6.29 8.63 34.96
CA ARG A 620 7.37 8.36 35.92
C ARG A 620 8.66 9.14 35.60
N LEU A 621 8.94 9.40 34.32
CA LEU A 621 10.11 10.18 33.90
C LEU A 621 9.95 11.67 34.20
N ALA A 622 8.73 12.22 34.28
CA ALA A 622 8.44 13.61 34.63
C ALA A 622 9.41 14.63 33.99
N PRO A 623 9.50 14.71 32.64
CA PRO A 623 10.48 15.55 31.97
C PRO A 623 10.24 17.04 32.22
N ALA A 624 11.30 17.76 32.56
CA ALA A 624 11.33 19.22 32.65
C ALA A 624 12.21 19.77 31.52
N PHE A 625 11.69 20.70 30.72
CA PHE A 625 12.33 21.21 29.52
C PHE A 625 12.94 22.60 29.73
N GLU A 626 14.05 22.87 29.06
CA GLU A 626 14.71 24.18 29.05
C GLU A 626 14.19 25.05 27.91
N ASP A 627 13.47 26.13 28.25
CA ASP A 627 12.74 27.00 27.31
C ASP A 627 13.61 27.51 26.15
N ALA A 628 14.78 28.07 26.47
CA ALA A 628 15.67 28.66 25.48
C ALA A 628 16.22 27.61 24.48
N ALA A 629 16.47 26.40 24.95
CA ALA A 629 16.93 25.29 24.10
C ALA A 629 15.79 24.76 23.23
N MET A 630 14.60 24.62 23.79
CA MET A 630 13.38 24.19 23.09
C MET A 630 12.98 25.13 21.97
N ASP A 631 12.91 26.44 22.24
CA ASP A 631 12.49 27.44 21.26
C ASP A 631 13.48 27.51 20.09
N ARG A 632 14.79 27.44 20.38
CA ARG A 632 15.84 27.43 19.35
C ARG A 632 15.79 26.15 18.51
N LEU A 633 15.64 24.99 19.13
CA LEU A 633 15.53 23.71 18.45
C LEU A 633 14.29 23.65 17.55
N LEU A 634 13.13 24.13 18.03
CA LEU A 634 11.91 24.25 17.24
C LEU A 634 12.10 25.22 16.06
N GLY A 635 12.77 26.35 16.29
CA GLY A 635 13.14 27.31 15.25
C GLY A 635 13.98 26.66 14.14
N GLN A 636 14.92 25.78 14.48
CA GLN A 636 15.71 25.06 13.48
C GLN A 636 14.88 24.01 12.72
N ILE A 637 14.08 23.20 13.42
CA ILE A 637 13.21 22.17 12.81
C ILE A 637 12.23 22.81 11.82
N THR A 638 11.72 24.00 12.14
CA THR A 638 10.76 24.74 11.32
C THR A 638 11.40 25.68 10.30
N GLY A 639 12.73 25.74 10.21
CA GLY A 639 13.46 26.61 9.28
C GLY A 639 13.36 28.11 9.60
N ARG A 640 12.89 28.47 10.81
CA ARG A 640 12.75 29.85 11.30
C ARG A 640 14.00 30.42 11.95
N ALA A 641 14.95 29.55 12.32
CA ALA A 641 16.22 29.94 12.93
C ALA A 641 17.41 29.35 12.15
N MET A 642 18.44 30.15 11.93
CA MET A 642 19.70 29.67 11.37
C MET A 642 20.53 28.92 12.42
N LEU A 643 21.37 28.00 11.95
CA LEU A 643 22.38 27.35 12.79
C LEU A 643 23.43 28.41 13.21
N PRO A 644 23.81 28.49 14.50
CA PRO A 644 25.00 29.22 14.87
C PRO A 644 26.23 28.57 14.23
N ASP A 645 27.27 29.35 13.95
CA ASP A 645 28.54 28.87 13.39
C ASP A 645 29.64 28.74 14.46
N GLY A 646 30.61 27.86 14.24
CA GLY A 646 31.82 27.73 15.06
C GLY A 646 31.55 27.38 16.53
N GLU A 647 32.23 28.05 17.46
CA GLU A 647 32.15 27.77 18.91
C GLU A 647 30.74 27.94 19.48
N ALA A 648 29.93 28.85 18.91
CA ALA A 648 28.55 29.06 19.33
C ALA A 648 27.64 27.85 19.00
N PHE A 649 27.97 27.10 17.94
CA PHE A 649 27.28 25.85 17.59
C PHE A 649 27.57 24.75 18.60
N GLU A 650 28.85 24.57 18.95
CA GLU A 650 29.30 23.58 19.92
C GLU A 650 28.75 23.87 21.31
N ALA A 651 28.77 25.13 21.75
CA ALA A 651 28.18 25.53 23.02
C ALA A 651 26.67 25.27 23.07
N TRP A 652 25.96 25.50 21.96
CA TRP A 652 24.53 25.19 21.85
C TRP A 652 24.26 23.69 21.88
N LEU A 653 25.09 22.88 21.22
CA LEU A 653 24.98 21.43 21.25
C LEU A 653 25.11 20.86 22.67
N GLN A 654 25.98 21.44 23.50
CA GLN A 654 26.16 21.04 24.88
C GLN A 654 25.15 21.65 25.87
N ALA A 655 24.27 22.55 25.41
CA ALA A 655 23.25 23.15 26.27
C ALA A 655 22.27 22.08 26.79
N PRO A 656 21.86 22.15 28.08
CA PRO A 656 20.78 21.32 28.61
C PRO A 656 19.49 21.51 27.82
N LEU A 657 18.80 20.41 27.51
CA LEU A 657 17.53 20.41 26.79
C LEU A 657 16.39 19.91 27.67
N VAL A 658 16.59 18.78 28.35
CA VAL A 658 15.57 18.15 29.18
C VAL A 658 16.20 17.44 30.36
N THR A 659 15.61 17.60 31.55
CA THR A 659 15.96 16.87 32.76
C THR A 659 14.79 15.97 33.16
N PHE A 660 15.03 14.69 33.44
CA PHE A 660 13.99 13.70 33.70
C PHE A 660 14.47 12.62 34.69
N GLY A 661 13.58 11.74 35.12
CA GLY A 661 13.84 10.70 36.12
C GLY A 661 13.39 11.11 37.53
N PRO A 662 13.40 10.15 38.48
CA PRO A 662 12.95 10.42 39.84
C PRO A 662 13.90 11.39 40.56
N PRO A 663 13.43 12.11 41.61
CA PRO A 663 14.22 13.14 42.29
C PRO A 663 15.62 12.68 42.73
N GLU A 664 15.74 11.44 43.17
CA GLU A 664 16.97 10.80 43.63
C GLU A 664 17.94 10.37 42.52
N ALA A 665 17.50 10.36 41.25
CA ALA A 665 18.31 9.91 40.11
C ALA A 665 18.00 10.70 38.83
N ARG A 666 17.90 12.03 38.94
CA ARG A 666 17.65 12.90 37.78
C ARG A 666 18.79 12.84 36.78
N GLN A 667 18.43 12.73 35.50
CA GLN A 667 19.33 12.77 34.36
C GLN A 667 19.02 14.01 33.51
N THR A 668 20.06 14.60 32.91
CA THR A 668 19.91 15.72 31.98
C THR A 668 20.45 15.32 30.61
N TRP A 669 19.65 15.49 29.56
CA TRP A 669 20.11 15.37 28.19
C TRP A 669 20.41 16.76 27.62
N THR A 670 21.54 16.85 26.92
CA THR A 670 21.88 18.01 26.10
C THR A 670 21.16 17.96 24.75
N VAL A 671 21.20 19.07 24.01
CA VAL A 671 20.70 19.13 22.62
C VAL A 671 21.37 18.06 21.75
N ASP A 672 22.69 17.91 21.87
CA ASP A 672 23.48 16.92 21.14
C ASP A 672 23.07 15.47 21.49
N ARG A 673 22.90 15.17 22.79
CA ARG A 673 22.41 13.85 23.22
C ARG A 673 21.04 13.54 22.60
N PHE A 674 20.10 14.48 22.67
CA PHE A 674 18.79 14.29 22.05
C PHE A 674 18.88 14.10 20.54
N ARG A 675 19.67 14.90 19.82
CA ARG A 675 19.84 14.78 18.36
C ARG A 675 20.35 13.39 17.96
N ARG A 676 21.32 12.85 18.72
CA ARG A 676 21.85 11.49 18.52
C ARG A 676 20.84 10.38 18.78
N GLU A 677 19.88 10.56 19.68
CA GLU A 677 18.83 9.56 19.90
C GLU A 677 17.65 9.75 18.94
N ALA A 678 17.32 10.99 18.60
CA ALA A 678 16.21 11.32 17.70
C ALA A 678 16.43 10.76 16.29
N GLN A 679 17.67 10.66 15.80
CA GLN A 679 17.98 10.08 14.49
C GLN A 679 17.55 8.62 14.34
N TYR A 680 17.30 7.87 15.42
CA TYR A 680 16.75 6.51 15.34
C TYR A 680 15.22 6.49 15.15
N THR A 681 14.60 7.64 15.01
CA THR A 681 13.16 7.79 14.72
C THR A 681 12.94 7.98 13.22
N ASP A 682 11.83 7.43 12.72
CA ASP A 682 11.45 7.53 11.32
C ASP A 682 11.43 9.00 10.85
N PRO A 683 12.02 9.33 9.68
CA PRO A 683 12.04 10.69 9.16
C PRO A 683 10.65 11.34 9.01
N ARG A 684 9.61 10.57 8.69
CA ARG A 684 8.23 11.08 8.55
C ARG A 684 7.67 11.52 9.90
N GLN A 685 7.93 10.75 10.96
CA GLN A 685 7.53 11.12 12.32
C GLN A 685 8.25 12.39 12.78
N ARG A 686 9.57 12.49 12.52
CA ARG A 686 10.33 13.72 12.81
C ARG A 686 9.80 14.93 12.06
N ALA A 687 9.35 14.74 10.81
CA ALA A 687 8.78 15.80 10.00
C ALA A 687 7.40 16.29 10.47
N GLN A 688 6.74 15.64 11.45
CA GLN A 688 5.46 16.09 12.00
C GLN A 688 5.60 17.15 13.09
N VAL A 689 6.80 17.36 13.63
CA VAL A 689 7.05 18.37 14.66
C VAL A 689 6.88 19.77 14.06
N ARG A 690 5.88 20.52 14.54
CA ARG A 690 5.54 21.86 14.04
C ARG A 690 5.37 22.88 15.16
N THR A 691 4.92 22.42 16.32
CA THR A 691 4.65 23.25 17.50
C THR A 691 5.53 22.82 18.68
N ARG A 692 5.55 23.64 19.73
CA ARG A 692 6.25 23.33 20.97
C ARG A 692 5.70 22.08 21.64
N ALA A 693 4.38 21.92 21.69
CA ALA A 693 3.74 20.73 22.24
C ALA A 693 4.13 19.46 21.46
N ASP A 694 4.25 19.55 20.13
CA ASP A 694 4.72 18.41 19.32
C ASP A 694 6.17 18.05 19.66
N LEU A 695 7.03 19.06 19.87
CA LEU A 695 8.43 18.85 20.23
C LEU A 695 8.58 18.24 21.63
N GLU A 696 7.81 18.72 22.61
CA GLU A 696 7.78 18.15 23.96
C GLU A 696 7.34 16.68 23.92
N ALA A 697 6.20 16.40 23.25
CA ALA A 697 5.70 15.03 23.10
C ALA A 697 6.70 14.13 22.36
N PHE A 698 7.36 14.67 21.33
CA PHE A 698 8.39 13.94 20.59
C PHE A 698 9.60 13.60 21.47
N ILE A 699 10.13 14.57 22.21
CA ILE A 699 11.26 14.34 23.14
C ILE A 699 10.85 13.33 24.21
N THR A 700 9.67 13.46 24.82
CA THR A 700 9.16 12.48 25.79
C THR A 700 9.05 11.09 25.19
N GLY A 701 8.57 10.95 23.95
CA GLY A 701 8.52 9.67 23.25
C GLY A 701 9.89 9.04 23.05
N VAL A 702 10.91 9.84 22.73
CA VAL A 702 12.31 9.37 22.64
C VAL A 702 12.80 8.89 24.01
N LEU A 703 12.55 9.64 25.09
CA LEU A 703 12.94 9.27 26.46
C LEU A 703 12.30 7.96 26.92
N VAL A 704 10.99 7.79 26.68
CA VAL A 704 10.25 6.56 27.00
C VAL A 704 10.88 5.38 26.26
N ARG A 705 11.14 5.54 24.97
CA ARG A 705 11.74 4.49 24.15
C ARG A 705 13.13 4.07 24.65
N GLU A 706 14.00 5.03 24.96
CA GLU A 706 15.33 4.69 25.50
C GLU A 706 15.23 3.99 26.86
N THR A 707 14.31 4.43 27.72
CA THR A 707 14.06 3.77 29.01
C THR A 707 13.61 2.32 28.82
N LEU A 708 12.70 2.06 27.87
CA LEU A 708 12.25 0.70 27.56
C LEU A 708 13.35 -0.17 26.96
N LEU A 709 14.25 0.41 26.14
CA LEU A 709 15.42 -0.30 25.62
C LEU A 709 16.38 -0.70 26.75
N ASP A 710 16.65 0.19 27.70
CA ASP A 710 17.50 -0.12 28.86
C ASP A 710 16.86 -1.19 29.74
N GLU A 711 15.55 -1.10 29.97
CA GLU A 711 14.79 -2.13 30.69
C GLU A 711 14.79 -3.49 29.97
N ALA A 712 14.80 -3.50 28.64
CA ALA A 712 14.91 -4.72 27.83
C ALA A 712 16.31 -5.35 27.96
N ARG A 713 17.37 -4.54 27.90
CA ARG A 713 18.77 -4.98 28.10
C ARG A 713 19.00 -5.49 29.52
N ALA A 714 18.46 -4.82 30.53
CA ALA A 714 18.57 -5.26 31.93
C ALA A 714 17.94 -6.64 32.16
N ARG A 715 16.95 -7.03 31.35
CA ARG A 715 16.32 -8.35 31.36
C ARG A 715 17.03 -9.38 30.48
N GLY A 716 18.13 -9.00 29.81
CA GLY A 716 18.87 -9.86 28.91
C GLY A 716 18.13 -10.22 27.61
N LEU A 717 17.10 -9.45 27.23
CA LEU A 717 16.34 -9.71 25.99
C LEU A 717 17.19 -9.50 24.74
N ASP A 718 18.19 -8.62 24.82
CA ASP A 718 19.21 -8.44 23.79
C ASP A 718 20.09 -9.68 23.64
N ARG A 719 20.20 -10.56 24.64
CA ARG A 719 20.98 -11.81 24.57
C ARG A 719 20.11 -13.05 24.38
N HIS A 720 18.79 -12.88 24.33
CA HIS A 720 17.85 -13.98 24.17
C HIS A 720 18.03 -14.66 22.80
N PRO A 721 18.19 -16.00 22.71
CA PRO A 721 18.50 -16.69 21.45
C PRO A 721 17.51 -16.38 20.31
N GLU A 722 16.20 -16.38 20.59
CA GLU A 722 15.19 -16.07 19.58
C GLU A 722 15.26 -14.62 19.08
N VAL A 723 15.62 -13.68 19.97
CA VAL A 723 15.72 -12.25 19.62
C VAL A 723 16.97 -12.02 18.79
N GLN A 724 18.08 -12.65 19.17
CA GLN A 724 19.33 -12.64 18.40
C GLN A 724 19.14 -13.22 17.00
N ALA A 725 18.47 -14.38 16.88
CA ALA A 725 18.15 -14.97 15.58
C ALA A 725 17.27 -14.05 14.72
N ALA A 726 16.24 -13.43 15.32
CA ALA A 726 15.39 -12.47 14.61
C ALA A 726 16.14 -11.20 14.18
N MET A 727 17.03 -10.68 15.03
CA MET A 727 17.89 -9.53 14.72
C MET A 727 18.85 -9.83 13.57
N GLN A 728 19.51 -10.99 13.62
CA GLN A 728 20.43 -11.42 12.57
C GLN A 728 19.71 -11.57 11.24
N GLN A 729 18.56 -12.26 11.22
CA GLN A 729 17.78 -12.42 9.99
C GLN A 729 17.33 -11.07 9.43
N ALA A 730 16.78 -10.19 10.27
CA ALA A 730 16.29 -8.91 9.80
C ALA A 730 17.43 -8.03 9.25
N LEU A 731 18.62 -8.11 9.83
CA LEU A 731 19.82 -7.43 9.34
C LEU A 731 20.27 -8.00 7.99
N GLU A 732 20.28 -9.32 7.82
CA GLU A 732 20.57 -9.98 6.54
C GLU A 732 19.58 -9.53 5.46
N ASP A 733 18.27 -9.52 5.78
CA ASP A 733 17.25 -9.06 4.83
C ASP A 733 17.44 -7.58 4.47
N ALA A 734 17.87 -6.75 5.42
CA ALA A 734 18.15 -5.33 5.18
C ALA A 734 19.35 -5.14 4.25
N ILE A 735 20.44 -5.88 4.48
CA ILE A 735 21.63 -5.87 3.61
C ILE A 735 21.23 -6.29 2.20
N ALA A 736 20.51 -7.41 2.05
CA ALA A 736 20.10 -7.91 0.75
C ALA A 736 19.20 -6.90 0.00
N ARG A 737 18.22 -6.28 0.69
CA ARG A 737 17.39 -5.22 0.11
C ARG A 737 18.22 -4.04 -0.39
N GLN A 738 19.15 -3.54 0.42
CA GLN A 738 19.98 -2.40 0.06
C GLN A 738 20.92 -2.72 -1.12
N GLU A 739 21.55 -3.89 -1.13
CA GLU A 739 22.40 -4.32 -2.23
C GLU A 739 21.62 -4.48 -3.53
N ARG A 740 20.41 -5.06 -3.49
CA ARG A 740 19.52 -5.12 -4.66
C ARG A 740 19.20 -3.73 -5.20
N GLN A 741 18.92 -2.77 -4.31
CA GLN A 741 18.65 -1.38 -4.70
C GLN A 741 19.88 -0.72 -5.32
N ARG A 742 21.06 -0.90 -4.70
CA ARG A 742 22.34 -0.39 -5.18
C ARG A 742 22.68 -0.92 -6.57
N LEU A 743 22.65 -2.25 -6.75
CA LEU A 743 22.95 -2.90 -8.03
C LEU A 743 22.00 -2.44 -9.13
N ARG A 744 20.70 -2.32 -8.84
CA ARG A 744 19.72 -1.77 -9.79
C ARG A 744 20.03 -0.33 -10.19
N ALA A 745 20.46 0.49 -9.23
CA ALA A 745 20.82 1.88 -9.49
C ALA A 745 22.11 2.03 -10.32
N GLN A 746 23.00 1.03 -10.30
CA GLN A 746 24.24 1.01 -11.09
C GLN A 746 24.02 0.64 -12.56
N ALA A 747 22.83 0.17 -12.93
CA ALA A 747 22.55 -0.19 -14.30
C ALA A 747 22.64 1.03 -15.23
N VAL A 748 23.49 0.89 -16.25
CA VAL A 748 23.61 1.86 -17.33
C VAL A 748 22.59 1.49 -18.39
N VAL A 749 21.73 2.44 -18.74
CA VAL A 749 20.83 2.29 -19.89
C VAL A 749 21.66 2.55 -21.15
N PRO A 750 21.75 1.62 -22.11
CA PRO A 750 22.52 1.82 -23.32
C PRO A 750 21.98 3.03 -24.12
N PRO A 751 22.85 3.92 -24.64
CA PRO A 751 22.42 5.08 -25.41
C PRO A 751 21.54 4.74 -26.61
N ASP A 752 21.82 3.60 -27.27
CA ASP A 752 21.03 3.11 -28.40
C ASP A 752 19.63 2.68 -27.98
N SER A 753 19.47 2.15 -26.76
CA SER A 753 18.16 1.80 -26.20
C SER A 753 17.33 3.04 -25.90
N VAL A 754 17.97 4.12 -25.43
CA VAL A 754 17.31 5.42 -25.25
C VAL A 754 16.85 6.00 -26.58
N ARG A 755 17.73 5.94 -27.61
CA ARG A 755 17.39 6.42 -28.96
C ARG A 755 16.25 5.62 -29.58
N ALA A 756 16.35 4.29 -29.57
CA ALA A 756 15.32 3.39 -30.09
C ALA A 756 13.97 3.61 -29.38
N HIS A 757 14.00 3.80 -28.06
CA HIS A 757 12.79 4.10 -27.31
C HIS A 757 12.21 5.48 -27.66
N PHE A 758 13.03 6.53 -27.83
CA PHE A 758 12.54 7.83 -28.27
C PHE A 758 11.93 7.78 -29.67
N GLU A 759 12.57 7.08 -30.61
CA GLU A 759 12.10 6.95 -31.99
C GLU A 759 10.77 6.20 -32.07
N ALA A 760 10.64 5.09 -31.32
CA ALA A 760 9.41 4.31 -31.25
C ALA A 760 8.24 5.06 -30.57
N HIS A 761 8.53 5.98 -29.65
CA HIS A 761 7.50 6.66 -28.83
C HIS A 761 7.48 8.18 -29.04
N ARG A 762 7.96 8.66 -30.20
CA ARG A 762 8.12 10.09 -30.49
C ARG A 762 6.84 10.91 -30.29
N ALA A 763 5.68 10.30 -30.53
CA ALA A 763 4.38 10.95 -30.36
C ALA A 763 4.01 11.24 -28.89
N GLN A 764 4.57 10.48 -27.95
CA GLN A 764 4.29 10.59 -26.51
C GLN A 764 5.10 11.69 -25.83
N TYR A 765 6.30 11.97 -26.36
CA TYR A 765 7.20 12.99 -25.82
C TYR A 765 6.81 14.37 -26.34
N GLN A 766 5.79 14.97 -25.71
CA GLN A 766 5.38 16.35 -25.97
C GLN A 766 5.67 17.23 -24.77
N MET A 767 6.33 18.36 -25.04
CA MET A 767 6.47 19.43 -24.08
C MET A 767 5.06 19.99 -23.79
N PRO A 768 4.58 19.92 -22.54
CA PRO A 768 3.26 20.44 -22.19
C PRO A 768 3.21 21.96 -22.38
N PRO A 769 2.00 22.56 -22.45
CA PRO A 769 1.87 24.00 -22.53
C PRO A 769 2.58 24.68 -21.35
N ARG A 770 3.33 25.74 -21.64
CA ARG A 770 4.04 26.53 -20.65
C ARG A 770 3.54 27.96 -20.65
N ARG A 771 3.80 28.66 -19.56
CA ARG A 771 3.50 30.08 -19.42
C ARG A 771 4.69 30.77 -18.77
N ARG A 772 5.11 31.91 -19.31
CA ARG A 772 6.08 32.75 -18.59
C ARG A 772 5.42 33.37 -17.36
N VAL A 773 6.14 33.38 -16.25
CA VAL A 773 5.64 33.94 -14.98
C VAL A 773 6.75 34.75 -14.32
N ARG A 774 6.41 35.91 -13.77
CA ARG A 774 7.29 36.66 -12.87
C ARG A 774 6.76 36.64 -11.44
N GLU A 775 7.65 36.61 -10.45
CA GLU A 775 7.31 36.54 -9.02
C GLU A 775 7.94 37.69 -8.21
N ILE A 776 7.14 38.26 -7.29
CA ILE A 776 7.64 39.06 -6.16
C ILE A 776 7.22 38.38 -4.86
N LEU A 777 8.19 37.90 -4.07
CA LEU A 777 7.94 37.33 -2.75
C LEU A 777 8.22 38.36 -1.66
N THR A 778 7.27 38.56 -0.74
CA THR A 778 7.36 39.53 0.37
C THR A 778 7.16 38.83 1.71
N ALA A 779 7.60 39.45 2.81
CA ALA A 779 7.48 38.85 4.14
C ALA A 779 6.04 38.92 4.67
N THR A 780 5.30 39.97 4.28
CA THR A 780 3.98 40.30 4.82
C THR A 780 2.97 40.53 3.72
N ARG A 781 1.70 40.22 4.02
CA ARG A 781 0.60 40.45 3.09
C ARG A 781 0.46 41.93 2.72
N ASP A 782 0.58 42.82 3.68
CA ASP A 782 0.44 44.26 3.49
C ASP A 782 1.49 44.82 2.52
N GLU A 783 2.72 44.29 2.57
CA GLU A 783 3.77 44.65 1.63
C GLU A 783 3.44 44.19 0.21
N ALA A 784 2.97 42.94 0.05
CA ALA A 784 2.49 42.46 -1.25
C ALA A 784 1.31 43.30 -1.78
N GLU A 785 0.35 43.71 -0.94
CA GLU A 785 -0.79 44.53 -1.37
C GLU A 785 -0.32 45.93 -1.83
N ARG A 786 0.62 46.55 -1.12
CA ARG A 786 1.23 47.82 -1.56
C ARG A 786 1.95 47.70 -2.89
N LEU A 787 2.73 46.64 -3.08
CA LEU A 787 3.45 46.42 -4.35
C LEU A 787 2.49 46.14 -5.49
N ARG A 788 1.41 45.37 -5.25
CA ARG A 788 0.36 45.14 -6.24
C ARG A 788 -0.30 46.44 -6.67
N ALA A 789 -0.68 47.31 -5.73
CA ALA A 789 -1.28 48.61 -6.04
C ALA A 789 -0.35 49.49 -6.89
N ARG A 790 0.98 49.43 -6.65
CA ARG A 790 1.96 50.14 -7.50
C ARG A 790 2.01 49.58 -8.92
N VAL A 791 1.95 48.25 -9.09
CA VAL A 791 1.89 47.63 -10.42
C VAL A 791 0.60 48.02 -11.15
N GLU A 792 -0.54 47.98 -10.45
CA GLU A 792 -1.84 48.41 -11.00
C GLU A 792 -1.85 49.90 -11.37
N ALA A 793 -1.07 50.74 -10.66
CA ALA A 793 -0.82 52.14 -11.00
C ALA A 793 0.23 52.36 -12.11
N GLY A 794 0.73 51.29 -12.74
CA GLY A 794 1.64 51.36 -13.90
C GLY A 794 3.14 51.21 -13.58
N ALA A 795 3.51 50.88 -12.34
CA ALA A 795 4.91 50.60 -12.01
C ALA A 795 5.38 49.28 -12.65
N SER A 796 6.65 49.24 -13.09
CA SER A 796 7.25 48.03 -13.68
C SER A 796 7.36 46.91 -12.64
N PHE A 797 6.69 45.78 -12.89
CA PHE A 797 6.80 44.57 -12.07
C PHE A 797 8.25 44.09 -11.95
N GLU A 798 9.02 44.19 -13.04
CA GLU A 798 10.43 43.80 -13.06
C GLU A 798 11.28 44.66 -12.10
N ALA A 799 11.09 45.98 -12.14
CA ALA A 799 11.83 46.90 -11.28
C ALA A 799 11.48 46.65 -9.80
N LEU A 800 10.21 46.45 -9.49
CA LEU A 800 9.75 46.12 -8.14
C LEU A 800 10.27 44.76 -7.67
N ALA A 801 10.37 43.77 -8.55
CA ALA A 801 10.98 42.49 -8.23
C ALA A 801 12.48 42.62 -7.93
N ARG A 802 13.23 43.42 -8.70
CA ARG A 802 14.66 43.69 -8.44
C ARG A 802 14.90 44.43 -7.11
N GLU A 803 13.93 45.18 -6.63
CA GLU A 803 14.06 45.97 -5.40
C GLU A 803 13.56 45.22 -4.16
N HIS A 804 12.38 44.59 -4.25
CA HIS A 804 11.62 44.18 -3.07
C HIS A 804 11.50 42.67 -2.86
N THR A 805 11.78 41.83 -3.86
CA THR A 805 11.62 40.37 -3.68
C THR A 805 12.59 39.82 -2.64
N LEU A 806 12.11 38.95 -1.76
CA LEU A 806 12.93 38.26 -0.75
C LEU A 806 13.84 37.19 -1.36
N ARG A 807 13.53 36.68 -2.57
CA ARG A 807 14.31 35.63 -3.23
C ARG A 807 15.51 36.21 -3.97
N PRO A 808 16.77 35.92 -3.56
CA PRO A 808 17.95 36.51 -4.19
C PRO A 808 18.09 36.20 -5.69
N GLY A 809 17.62 35.02 -6.13
CA GLY A 809 17.60 34.63 -7.54
C GLY A 809 16.61 35.45 -8.37
N ALA A 810 15.37 35.58 -7.87
CA ALA A 810 14.32 36.40 -8.50
C ALA A 810 14.74 37.88 -8.59
N ARG A 811 15.49 38.38 -7.60
CA ARG A 811 16.01 39.76 -7.63
C ARG A 811 16.91 40.02 -8.83
N ARG A 812 17.72 39.04 -9.24
CA ARG A 812 18.62 39.15 -10.40
C ARG A 812 17.89 39.00 -11.73
N SER A 813 16.87 38.15 -11.79
CA SER A 813 16.07 37.93 -13.01
C SER A 813 14.91 38.92 -13.17
N GLY A 814 14.76 39.88 -12.26
CA GLY A 814 13.59 40.78 -12.25
C GLY A 814 12.27 40.04 -12.04
N GLY A 815 12.31 38.97 -11.24
CA GLY A 815 11.19 38.11 -10.91
C GLY A 815 10.95 37.00 -11.92
N ASP A 816 11.60 37.00 -13.09
CA ASP A 816 11.34 36.03 -14.15
C ASP A 816 11.68 34.60 -13.71
N LEU A 817 10.66 33.73 -13.71
CA LEU A 817 10.77 32.30 -13.48
C LEU A 817 10.98 31.52 -14.79
N GLY A 818 10.94 32.21 -15.93
CA GLY A 818 10.96 31.59 -17.24
C GLY A 818 9.65 30.88 -17.58
N PRO A 819 9.63 30.09 -18.67
CA PRO A 819 8.46 29.32 -19.04
C PRO A 819 8.26 28.13 -18.11
N VAL A 820 7.14 28.14 -17.39
CA VAL A 820 6.78 27.11 -16.41
C VAL A 820 5.52 26.37 -16.85
N THR A 821 5.46 25.08 -16.54
CA THR A 821 4.28 24.24 -16.77
C THR A 821 3.26 24.45 -15.66
N ARG A 822 1.99 24.10 -15.93
CA ARG A 822 0.93 24.12 -14.91
C ARG A 822 1.30 23.29 -13.68
N ALA A 823 1.95 22.14 -13.89
CA ALA A 823 2.36 21.24 -12.81
C ALA A 823 3.46 21.84 -11.91
N GLN A 824 4.42 22.58 -12.47
CA GLN A 824 5.50 23.22 -11.71
C GLN A 824 5.01 24.32 -10.75
N LEU A 825 3.84 24.90 -11.02
CA LEU A 825 3.22 25.94 -10.19
C LEU A 825 2.31 25.37 -9.08
N GLY A 826 2.15 24.05 -9.00
CA GLY A 826 1.33 23.39 -7.98
C GLY A 826 -0.12 23.92 -7.93
N GLU A 827 -0.62 24.19 -6.73
CA GLU A 827 -2.01 24.63 -6.49
C GLU A 827 -2.37 25.96 -7.18
N VAL A 828 -1.37 26.79 -7.50
CA VAL A 828 -1.59 28.09 -8.15
C VAL A 828 -1.60 27.96 -9.69
N GLY A 829 -1.17 26.82 -10.22
CA GLY A 829 -0.99 26.61 -11.66
C GLY A 829 -2.27 26.82 -12.47
N ALA A 830 -3.43 26.39 -11.97
CA ALA A 830 -4.71 26.63 -12.64
C ALA A 830 -4.98 28.14 -12.80
N ARG A 831 -4.85 28.90 -11.71
CA ARG A 831 -5.11 30.35 -11.70
C ARG A 831 -4.19 31.11 -12.65
N VAL A 832 -2.93 30.70 -12.76
CA VAL A 832 -1.95 31.32 -13.68
C VAL A 832 -2.28 30.99 -15.14
N PHE A 833 -2.65 29.74 -15.44
CA PHE A 833 -2.93 29.32 -16.81
C PHE A 833 -4.29 29.81 -17.32
N ASP A 834 -5.27 30.01 -16.43
CA ASP A 834 -6.60 30.53 -16.78
C ASP A 834 -6.64 32.07 -16.85
N ALA A 835 -5.64 32.76 -16.30
CA ALA A 835 -5.57 34.21 -16.30
C ALA A 835 -5.13 34.79 -17.67
N PRO A 836 -5.56 36.00 -18.02
CA PRO A 836 -5.10 36.68 -19.23
C PRO A 836 -3.63 37.10 -19.08
N GLU A 837 -2.94 37.25 -20.20
CA GLU A 837 -1.57 37.78 -20.22
C GLU A 837 -1.55 39.20 -19.65
N GLY A 838 -0.51 39.50 -18.87
CA GLY A 838 -0.36 40.77 -18.13
C GLY A 838 -1.05 40.78 -16.76
N ALA A 839 -1.90 39.81 -16.44
CA ALA A 839 -2.58 39.75 -15.15
C ALA A 839 -1.59 39.62 -13.98
N VAL A 840 -1.88 40.31 -12.88
CA VAL A 840 -1.15 40.20 -11.62
C VAL A 840 -2.02 39.47 -10.61
N LEU A 841 -1.58 38.28 -10.19
CA LEU A 841 -2.27 37.42 -9.26
C LEU A 841 -1.65 37.56 -7.86
N GLY A 842 -2.51 37.53 -6.84
CA GLY A 842 -2.10 37.56 -5.43
C GLY A 842 -2.56 38.82 -4.68
N PRO A 843 -2.15 38.96 -3.40
CA PRO A 843 -1.13 38.14 -2.72
C PRO A 843 -1.56 36.69 -2.49
N ILE A 844 -0.67 35.74 -2.76
CA ILE A 844 -0.85 34.31 -2.49
C ILE A 844 0.03 33.94 -1.29
N ALA A 845 -0.55 33.33 -0.26
CA ALA A 845 0.21 32.85 0.89
C ALA A 845 1.02 31.61 0.50
N LEU A 846 2.32 31.63 0.82
CA LEU A 846 3.28 30.54 0.68
C LEU A 846 3.99 30.33 2.02
N ASP A 847 4.61 29.17 2.22
CA ASP A 847 5.37 28.87 3.46
C ASP A 847 6.48 29.90 3.76
N ALA A 848 7.02 30.53 2.71
CA ALA A 848 8.10 31.51 2.79
C ALA A 848 7.63 32.99 2.80
N GLY A 849 6.31 33.26 2.76
CA GLY A 849 5.78 34.62 2.73
C GLY A 849 4.58 34.79 1.78
N PHE A 850 4.43 35.97 1.17
CA PHE A 850 3.33 36.29 0.25
C PHE A 850 3.85 36.61 -1.15
N ALA A 851 3.36 35.89 -2.16
CA ALA A 851 3.78 36.05 -3.55
C ALA A 851 2.77 36.83 -4.39
N LEU A 852 3.28 37.73 -5.23
CA LEU A 852 2.59 38.26 -6.41
C LEU A 852 3.14 37.58 -7.65
N LEU A 853 2.26 37.19 -8.58
CA LEU A 853 2.64 36.55 -9.83
C LEU A 853 2.13 37.36 -11.01
N GLN A 854 3.02 37.81 -11.90
CA GLN A 854 2.63 38.40 -13.18
C GLN A 854 2.64 37.32 -14.27
N VAL A 855 1.50 37.18 -14.95
CA VAL A 855 1.28 36.21 -16.02
C VAL A 855 1.82 36.78 -17.33
N GLY A 856 2.69 36.04 -18.00
CA GLY A 856 3.25 36.40 -19.30
C GLY A 856 2.73 35.53 -20.44
N GLU A 857 3.48 35.56 -21.55
CA GLU A 857 3.20 34.85 -22.80
C GLU A 857 3.01 33.34 -22.57
N ALA A 858 2.04 32.78 -23.32
CA ALA A 858 1.79 31.34 -23.36
C ALA A 858 2.59 30.67 -24.48
N GLU A 859 3.22 29.54 -24.16
CA GLU A 859 3.90 28.69 -25.13
C GLU A 859 3.04 27.46 -25.42
N ALA A 860 2.72 27.26 -26.70
CA ALA A 860 1.96 26.10 -27.16
C ALA A 860 2.76 24.79 -26.93
N PRO A 861 2.06 23.66 -26.74
CA PRO A 861 2.72 22.37 -26.67
C PRO A 861 3.46 22.08 -27.98
N ARG A 862 4.63 21.42 -27.87
CA ARG A 862 5.46 21.01 -29.01
C ARG A 862 6.10 19.66 -28.76
N PRO A 863 6.53 18.91 -29.79
CA PRO A 863 7.34 17.72 -29.59
C PRO A 863 8.63 18.03 -28.82
N MET A 864 9.01 17.14 -27.91
CA MET A 864 10.31 17.17 -27.25
C MET A 864 11.41 16.70 -28.20
N THR A 865 12.63 17.17 -27.99
CA THR A 865 13.83 16.56 -28.58
C THR A 865 14.25 15.30 -27.81
N LEU A 866 15.12 14.48 -28.40
CA LEU A 866 15.68 13.31 -27.71
C LEU A 866 16.32 13.70 -26.37
N ASP A 867 17.07 14.81 -26.33
CA ASP A 867 17.75 15.24 -25.11
C ASP A 867 16.79 15.78 -24.05
N GLU A 868 15.66 16.36 -24.45
CA GLU A 868 14.59 16.79 -23.54
C GLU A 868 13.83 15.58 -22.95
N ALA A 869 13.59 14.54 -23.75
CA ALA A 869 12.91 13.32 -23.33
C ALA A 869 13.82 12.31 -22.60
N ARG A 870 15.14 12.39 -22.82
CA ARG A 870 16.15 11.44 -22.31
C ARG A 870 16.00 11.13 -20.82
N PRO A 871 15.84 12.10 -19.89
CA PRO A 871 15.73 11.79 -18.47
C PRO A 871 14.52 10.91 -18.13
N GLU A 872 13.40 11.12 -18.82
CA GLU A 872 12.17 10.35 -18.64
C GLU A 872 12.33 8.93 -19.20
N ILE A 873 12.90 8.81 -20.40
CA ILE A 873 13.21 7.54 -21.05
C ILE A 873 14.16 6.72 -20.20
N GLU A 874 15.27 7.33 -19.76
CA GLU A 874 16.27 6.66 -18.92
C GLU A 874 15.67 6.24 -17.58
N ALA A 875 14.80 7.04 -16.98
CA ALA A 875 14.13 6.64 -15.74
C ALA A 875 13.26 5.39 -15.93
N GLY A 876 12.49 5.32 -17.03
CA GLY A 876 11.69 4.15 -17.37
C GLY A 876 12.54 2.92 -17.67
N LEU A 877 13.53 3.06 -18.56
CA LEU A 877 14.41 1.96 -18.96
C LEU A 877 15.30 1.47 -17.81
N ARG A 878 15.71 2.34 -16.87
CA ARG A 878 16.53 1.94 -15.70
C ARG A 878 15.81 0.93 -14.80
N LEU A 879 14.48 0.87 -14.79
CA LEU A 879 13.75 -0.20 -14.09
C LEU A 879 14.01 -1.58 -14.72
N ILE A 880 14.07 -1.64 -16.05
CA ILE A 880 14.30 -2.88 -16.81
C ILE A 880 15.78 -3.26 -16.75
N TYR A 881 16.67 -2.33 -17.12
CA TYR A 881 18.11 -2.57 -17.10
C TYR A 881 18.64 -2.81 -15.69
N GLY A 882 18.05 -2.15 -14.68
CA GLY A 882 18.33 -2.42 -13.27
C GLY A 882 18.04 -3.86 -12.88
N ARG A 883 16.90 -4.41 -13.34
CA ARG A 883 16.53 -5.80 -13.08
C ARG A 883 17.49 -6.76 -13.77
N LEU A 884 17.77 -6.55 -15.06
CA LEU A 884 18.70 -7.37 -15.84
C LEU A 884 20.11 -7.37 -15.25
N TYR A 885 20.61 -6.21 -14.84
CA TYR A 885 21.91 -6.08 -14.20
C TYR A 885 21.97 -6.86 -12.87
N LEU A 886 20.93 -6.73 -12.04
CA LEU A 886 20.83 -7.49 -10.79
C LEU A 886 20.79 -9.01 -11.05
N GLU A 887 20.00 -9.47 -12.02
CA GLU A 887 19.94 -10.89 -12.39
C GLU A 887 21.31 -11.40 -12.83
N ALA A 888 21.95 -10.73 -13.79
CA ALA A 888 23.28 -11.11 -14.27
C ALA A 888 24.33 -11.13 -13.15
N HIS A 889 24.25 -10.18 -12.22
CA HIS A 889 25.14 -10.13 -11.05
C HIS A 889 24.88 -11.31 -10.10
N LEU A 890 23.62 -11.65 -9.82
CA LEU A 890 23.26 -12.79 -8.98
C LEU A 890 23.67 -14.12 -9.62
N ASP A 891 23.50 -14.27 -10.93
CA ASP A 891 23.96 -15.45 -11.68
C ASP A 891 25.48 -15.57 -11.61
N SER A 892 26.20 -14.45 -11.74
CA SER A 892 27.66 -14.44 -11.57
C SER A 892 28.09 -14.81 -10.15
N LEU A 893 27.40 -14.32 -9.12
CA LEU A 893 27.70 -14.68 -7.73
C LEU A 893 27.43 -16.16 -7.45
N ARG A 894 26.35 -16.70 -8.01
CA ARG A 894 26.01 -18.13 -7.92
C ARG A 894 27.05 -18.99 -8.59
N ALA A 895 27.41 -18.67 -9.85
CA ALA A 895 28.44 -19.40 -10.59
C ALA A 895 29.81 -19.36 -9.87
N ALA A 896 30.17 -18.20 -9.31
CA ALA A 896 31.41 -18.06 -8.52
C ALA A 896 31.39 -18.80 -7.17
N SER A 897 30.23 -19.31 -6.74
CA SER A 897 30.05 -19.96 -5.43
C SER A 897 29.46 -21.37 -5.56
N GLU A 898 29.49 -21.96 -6.75
CA GLU A 898 28.78 -23.21 -7.04
C GLU A 898 29.21 -24.35 -6.11
N GLU A 899 30.53 -24.48 -5.87
CA GLU A 899 31.09 -25.49 -4.95
C GLU A 899 30.83 -25.19 -3.47
N GLU A 900 30.43 -23.96 -3.15
CA GLU A 900 30.15 -23.48 -1.79
C GLU A 900 28.64 -23.43 -1.47
N ILE A 901 27.79 -23.85 -2.41
CA ILE A 901 26.34 -23.95 -2.25
C ILE A 901 25.95 -25.43 -2.18
N TRP A 902 25.38 -25.83 -1.06
CA TRP A 902 24.84 -27.17 -0.86
C TRP A 902 23.35 -27.10 -0.53
N ILE A 903 22.52 -27.98 -1.10
CA ILE A 903 21.07 -28.02 -0.89
C ILE A 903 20.62 -29.43 -0.52
N ASN A 904 19.84 -29.55 0.56
CA ASN A 904 19.17 -30.79 0.95
C ASN A 904 17.79 -30.91 0.29
N HIS A 905 17.76 -31.41 -0.95
CA HIS A 905 16.51 -31.54 -1.73
C HIS A 905 15.48 -32.48 -1.07
N ALA A 906 15.92 -33.52 -0.36
CA ALA A 906 15.03 -34.45 0.34
C ALA A 906 14.29 -33.75 1.49
N LEU A 907 15.02 -32.98 2.30
CA LEU A 907 14.45 -32.20 3.40
C LEU A 907 13.53 -31.09 2.89
N LEU A 908 13.92 -30.37 1.83
CA LEU A 908 13.12 -29.33 1.21
C LEU A 908 11.74 -29.86 0.77
N THR A 909 11.72 -31.04 0.17
CA THR A 909 10.50 -31.66 -0.39
C THR A 909 9.62 -32.29 0.70
N SER A 910 10.21 -32.87 1.75
CA SER A 910 9.49 -33.62 2.78
C SER A 910 9.08 -32.80 4.02
N MET A 911 9.55 -31.55 4.14
CA MET A 911 9.33 -30.74 5.34
C MET A 911 7.85 -30.42 5.60
N PRO A 912 7.29 -30.75 6.77
CA PRO A 912 5.90 -30.45 7.12
C PRO A 912 5.70 -28.94 7.39
N LEU A 913 4.51 -28.41 7.05
CA LEU A 913 4.18 -27.01 7.30
C LEU A 913 3.83 -26.71 8.78
N ARG A 914 3.48 -27.74 9.55
CA ARG A 914 3.17 -27.63 10.99
C ARG A 914 4.33 -28.24 11.81
N PRO A 915 4.72 -27.64 12.94
CA PRO A 915 5.70 -28.27 13.83
C PRO A 915 5.14 -29.61 14.32
N GLY A 916 5.97 -30.64 14.30
CA GLY A 916 5.62 -31.93 14.89
C GLY A 916 5.46 -31.77 16.40
N ARG A 917 4.40 -32.32 16.99
CA ARG A 917 4.37 -32.53 18.44
C ARG A 917 5.54 -33.45 18.79
N PRO A 918 6.32 -33.19 19.86
CA PRO A 918 7.26 -34.18 20.35
C PRO A 918 6.49 -35.45 20.69
N ALA A 919 7.03 -36.60 20.26
CA ALA A 919 6.45 -37.89 20.54
C ALA A 919 6.39 -38.08 22.06
N SER A 920 5.18 -38.17 22.61
CA SER A 920 4.96 -38.57 23.99
C SER A 920 5.37 -40.05 24.12
N SER A 921 6.54 -40.32 24.69
CA SER A 921 6.87 -41.63 25.28
C SER A 921 6.24 -41.78 26.65
#